data_AF-A0AAD5X5B2-F1
#
_entry.id   AF-A0AAD5X5B2-F1
#
_cell.length_a   1.000
_cell.length_b   1.000
_cell.length_c   1.000
_cell.angle_alpha   90.00
_cell.angle_beta   90.00
_cell.angle_gamma   90.00
#
_symmetry.space_group_name_H-M   'P 1'
#
loop_
_entity.id
_entity.type
_entity.pdbx_description
1 polymer ?
#
loop_
_entity_poly.entity_id
_entity_poly.type
_entity_poly.pdbx_seq_one_letter_code
_entity_poly.pdbx_strand_id
1 'polypeptide(L)'
;MSRTILVFMGYFARMKNQLIIELVFLLFIIVLHVHYEPYFDERVNNFRIAFFTLPFLSILVGTICWFSGLSESETSWAPVALLIATIPVGLIGGWILAVFVRRQKVRRIMLNIQNKYQVGAKDIEDGTAQPDKKILRSVMVNGNALNGKTSRRGSRRRSVFGQTLALATGEDSKEFVEDIETVAAAMMERYGQAVSKKAVRLPSVFRHSSEADLAMRFLRDSEASAAAIQIMHIVFKEAMEQFPKNAQLNLMYSFYLAAWTSDTESTIQYLTAAKSYKPAIDVRFRIFMEERDFEQGQHAHDLAASSLNVATYVEVQSMERQAVESHLESLHAMKAFWNYLAQDSMDPSVLPSYLALMHRTQDSAQKFYEKLVARYPRSKNTLRMYAKYLMVVVNNIELGQELLNRADEIEAQEARDIRERAASLPTASLHPSGMPGEDQPTLSAASSILSGSSSSIMGMPETIPEEPRVVNGASTMEQLPMDNSMSGFRRPDMSTEMMPQKRGSMKQGTETAGMRRPPTSPPQEELNLDDINVIGSGEGVQFVHKAKSIASSNTSRKEFRRLKARQARLKDNLLAPVTKFSYYVRAACLIILGLLIANFQVSQGLFDAPSTFLESLLTTTRMRRNVILLAQQFRMASWWAQLGEQAAWQNQISVATTNADRQATYLPQLFQYNDDVDAAQILQPQRHGFDAPKQVVTTNYYDLARIATESGHNLCEYAWEVWSQPDFLQNKYLRFWLTNALRIGDAFNQLCTAALNSFLDSTKSRNALVIVLMMLMIFGICMAGAFIHLTLRHGRRKQLIVLKTLSKVPGSDRRRIVADLEEEIEGLFEIEDNAERRDAMKHPSVEQKGFLRSHTVLYLVALMFLAGLALSQFVPPLLSMQYSEKAARLVMASNERRYHFQAVLYLSHELPAQDATIWGQYEVQDQLTLRIHALEDLVLSGIDNMLDVFIEHATAFLVSSDHTYNSPDLYFMQNLESDLAEGLRTVDNVIIQIERDRSANFIQIGTVLFSVCIAYFVAFYILVFYLIISAARTQMAMIVTVLFWIPNEVALKSAEIQKYLVSGSVEATEE
;
A
#
# COMPACT_ATOMS: atom_id res chain seq x y z
N MET A 1 -3.90 1.15 -26.54
CA MET A 1 -4.51 1.61 -25.27
C MET A 1 -5.89 1.01 -25.04
N SER A 2 -6.88 1.14 -25.95
CA SER A 2 -8.22 0.53 -25.76
C SER A 2 -8.18 -1.00 -25.68
N ARG A 3 -7.44 -1.68 -26.59
CA ARG A 3 -7.21 -3.14 -26.52
C ARG A 3 -6.52 -3.59 -25.22
N THR A 4 -5.63 -2.76 -24.67
CA THR A 4 -4.94 -3.03 -23.40
C THR A 4 -5.91 -2.95 -22.22
N ILE A 5 -6.82 -1.96 -22.23
CA ILE A 5 -7.87 -1.79 -21.21
C ILE A 5 -8.91 -2.93 -21.31
N LEU A 6 -9.26 -3.38 -22.51
CA LEU A 6 -10.15 -4.53 -22.75
C LEU A 6 -9.56 -5.85 -22.23
N VAL A 7 -8.26 -6.06 -22.42
CA VAL A 7 -7.55 -7.23 -21.85
C VAL A 7 -7.57 -7.18 -20.31
N PHE A 8 -7.38 -6.00 -19.71
CA PHE A 8 -7.53 -5.81 -18.26
C PHE A 8 -8.97 -6.11 -17.80
N MET A 9 -10.00 -5.68 -18.54
CA MET A 9 -11.41 -5.96 -18.20
C MET A 9 -11.79 -7.43 -18.36
N GLY A 10 -11.25 -8.14 -19.36
CA GLY A 10 -11.41 -9.59 -19.51
C GLY A 10 -10.76 -10.38 -18.37
N TYR A 11 -9.63 -9.91 -17.84
CA TYR A 11 -8.96 -10.51 -16.68
C TYR A 11 -9.74 -10.29 -15.36
N PHE A 12 -10.35 -9.12 -15.17
CA PHE A 12 -11.24 -8.85 -14.02
C PHE A 12 -12.47 -9.79 -13.99
N ALA A 13 -12.94 -10.27 -15.15
CA ALA A 13 -14.08 -11.18 -15.27
C ALA A 13 -13.84 -12.60 -14.71
N ARG A 14 -12.58 -13.08 -14.69
CA ARG A 14 -12.19 -14.40 -14.14
C ARG A 14 -11.97 -14.38 -12.63
N MET A 15 -11.79 -13.20 -12.03
CA MET A 15 -11.42 -13.01 -10.62
C MET A 15 -12.64 -12.74 -9.72
N LYS A 16 -13.81 -13.34 -10.02
CA LYS A 16 -15.10 -13.00 -9.36
C LYS A 16 -15.03 -13.10 -7.84
N ASN A 17 -14.37 -14.14 -7.32
CA ASN A 17 -14.27 -14.36 -5.89
C ASN A 17 -13.23 -13.43 -5.24
N GLN A 18 -12.14 -13.11 -5.95
CA GLN A 18 -11.09 -12.24 -5.41
C GLN A 18 -11.57 -10.79 -5.28
N LEU A 19 -12.32 -10.26 -6.26
CA LEU A 19 -12.88 -8.90 -6.17
C LEU A 19 -13.86 -8.73 -5.01
N ILE A 20 -14.70 -9.75 -4.77
CA ILE A 20 -15.63 -9.72 -3.62
C ILE A 20 -14.84 -9.77 -2.32
N ILE A 21 -13.81 -10.62 -2.22
CA ILE A 21 -12.94 -10.69 -1.03
C ILE A 21 -12.22 -9.36 -0.79
N GLU A 22 -11.66 -8.73 -1.82
CA GLU A 22 -11.01 -7.42 -1.71
C GLU A 22 -12.00 -6.32 -1.32
N LEU A 23 -13.22 -6.33 -1.86
CA LEU A 23 -14.25 -5.35 -1.52
C LEU A 23 -14.74 -5.52 -0.08
N VAL A 24 -14.91 -6.77 0.39
CA VAL A 24 -15.24 -7.08 1.78
C VAL A 24 -14.08 -6.70 2.71
N PHE A 25 -12.84 -6.97 2.32
CA PHE A 25 -11.65 -6.61 3.08
C PHE A 25 -11.48 -5.09 3.20
N LEU A 26 -11.63 -4.34 2.11
CA LEU A 26 -11.58 -2.88 2.13
C LEU A 26 -12.74 -2.28 2.93
N LEU A 27 -13.94 -2.84 2.82
CA LEU A 27 -15.07 -2.44 3.66
C LEU A 27 -14.77 -2.69 5.14
N PHE A 28 -14.19 -3.84 5.47
CA PHE A 28 -13.78 -4.19 6.83
C PHE A 28 -12.71 -3.21 7.34
N ILE A 29 -11.70 -2.87 6.54
CA ILE A 29 -10.70 -1.85 6.86
C ILE A 29 -11.36 -0.49 7.10
N ILE A 30 -12.27 -0.04 6.22
CA ILE A 30 -13.01 1.23 6.39
C ILE A 30 -13.80 1.21 7.70
N VAL A 31 -14.52 0.13 8.00
CA VAL A 31 -15.26 -0.04 9.26
C VAL A 31 -14.32 -0.01 10.46
N LEU A 32 -13.17 -0.70 10.38
CA LEU A 32 -12.16 -0.69 11.43
C LEU A 32 -11.61 0.70 11.69
N HIS A 33 -11.19 1.44 10.65
CA HIS A 33 -10.68 2.81 10.77
C HIS A 33 -11.74 3.78 11.29
N VAL A 34 -13.00 3.61 10.88
CA VAL A 34 -14.13 4.41 11.36
C VAL A 34 -14.43 4.11 12.84
N HIS A 35 -14.22 2.87 13.31
CA HIS A 35 -14.62 2.44 14.65
C HIS A 35 -13.52 2.43 15.71
N TYR A 36 -12.28 2.06 15.37
CA TYR A 36 -11.27 1.64 16.35
C TYR A 36 -10.01 2.50 16.40
N GLU A 37 -9.70 3.32 15.38
CA GLU A 37 -8.45 4.07 15.42
C GLU A 37 -8.47 5.26 16.41
N PRO A 38 -7.35 5.53 17.10
CA PRO A 38 -7.18 6.71 17.94
C PRO A 38 -6.85 7.94 17.09
N TYR A 39 -7.87 8.76 16.84
CA TYR A 39 -7.80 10.06 16.18
C TYR A 39 -6.95 11.03 17.01
N PHE A 40 -5.64 11.06 16.77
CA PHE A 40 -4.75 12.07 17.33
C PHE A 40 -4.87 13.42 16.59
N ASP A 41 -5.30 13.38 15.32
CA ASP A 41 -5.68 14.53 14.49
C ASP A 41 -6.92 14.18 13.65
N GLU A 42 -7.99 14.99 13.78
CA GLU A 42 -9.23 14.83 13.03
C GLU A 42 -9.02 14.80 11.53
N ARG A 43 -8.16 15.67 11.01
CA ARG A 43 -7.94 15.86 9.57
C ARG A 43 -7.23 14.65 8.98
N VAL A 44 -6.21 14.16 9.67
CA VAL A 44 -5.45 12.97 9.25
C VAL A 44 -6.36 11.75 9.17
N ASN A 45 -7.26 11.57 10.13
CA ASN A 45 -8.14 10.41 10.12
C ASN A 45 -9.26 10.53 9.08
N ASN A 46 -9.82 11.72 8.89
CA ASN A 46 -10.77 11.96 7.80
C ASN A 46 -10.11 11.68 6.44
N PHE A 47 -8.85 12.08 6.29
CA PHE A 47 -8.06 11.81 5.08
C PHE A 47 -7.73 10.33 4.91
N ARG A 48 -7.40 9.59 5.98
CA ARG A 48 -7.19 8.13 5.92
C ARG A 48 -8.44 7.38 5.49
N ILE A 49 -9.59 7.69 6.09
CA ILE A 49 -10.87 7.08 5.69
C ILE A 49 -11.16 7.40 4.22
N ALA A 50 -10.97 8.66 3.80
CA ALA A 50 -11.06 9.08 2.41
C ALA A 50 -10.13 8.28 1.47
N PHE A 51 -8.91 7.97 1.92
CA PHE A 51 -7.94 7.20 1.15
C PHE A 51 -8.35 5.74 0.98
N PHE A 52 -9.00 5.12 1.98
CA PHE A 52 -9.50 3.74 1.87
C PHE A 52 -10.86 3.63 1.17
N THR A 53 -11.72 4.65 1.26
CA THR A 53 -12.99 4.69 0.53
C THR A 53 -12.80 4.88 -0.98
N LEU A 54 -11.72 5.54 -1.41
CA LEU A 54 -11.37 5.69 -2.82
C LEU A 54 -11.23 4.34 -3.56
N PRO A 55 -10.31 3.42 -3.17
CA PRO A 55 -10.15 2.15 -3.85
C PRO A 55 -11.39 1.27 -3.70
N PHE A 56 -12.09 1.33 -2.56
CA PHE A 56 -13.37 0.65 -2.38
C PHE A 56 -14.41 1.08 -3.42
N LEU A 57 -14.58 2.39 -3.63
CA LEU A 57 -15.55 2.92 -4.58
C LEU A 57 -15.12 2.61 -6.03
N SER A 58 -13.82 2.69 -6.33
CA SER A 58 -13.29 2.33 -7.66
C SER A 58 -13.53 0.85 -7.99
N ILE A 59 -13.29 -0.05 -7.04
CA ILE A 59 -13.56 -1.50 -7.22
C ILE A 59 -15.06 -1.74 -7.33
N LEU A 60 -15.88 -1.09 -6.50
CA LEU A 60 -17.34 -1.21 -6.56
C LEU A 60 -17.91 -0.76 -7.91
N VAL A 61 -17.49 0.41 -8.41
CA VAL A 61 -17.93 0.93 -9.71
C VAL A 61 -17.40 0.08 -10.85
N GLY A 62 -16.16 -0.40 -10.78
CA GLY A 62 -15.62 -1.37 -11.75
C GLY A 62 -16.44 -2.65 -11.79
N THR A 63 -16.83 -3.16 -10.62
CA THR A 63 -17.67 -4.36 -10.46
C THR A 63 -19.07 -4.13 -11.03
N ILE A 64 -19.69 -2.97 -10.76
CA ILE A 64 -21.01 -2.62 -11.31
C ILE A 64 -20.95 -2.49 -12.83
N CYS A 65 -19.95 -1.78 -13.38
CA CYS A 65 -19.77 -1.63 -14.83
C CYS A 65 -19.63 -2.99 -15.53
N TRP A 66 -18.95 -3.93 -14.86
CA TRP A 66 -18.80 -5.29 -15.35
C TRP A 66 -20.12 -6.07 -15.30
N PHE A 67 -20.82 -6.09 -14.15
CA PHE A 67 -22.10 -6.79 -14.01
C PHE A 67 -23.23 -6.20 -14.87
N SER A 68 -23.16 -4.90 -15.19
CA SER A 68 -24.14 -4.24 -16.04
C SER A 68 -23.87 -4.42 -17.53
N GLY A 69 -22.84 -5.18 -17.92
CA GLY A 69 -22.44 -5.37 -19.33
C GLY A 69 -21.86 -4.11 -19.99
N LEU A 70 -21.62 -3.03 -19.24
CA LEU A 70 -21.06 -1.79 -19.78
C LEU A 70 -19.62 -1.98 -20.26
N SER A 71 -18.93 -3.03 -19.78
CA SER A 71 -17.58 -3.42 -20.22
C SER A 71 -17.54 -4.19 -21.54
N GLU A 72 -18.65 -4.76 -22.01
CA GLU A 72 -18.67 -5.59 -23.25
C GLU A 72 -18.65 -4.73 -24.52
N SER A 73 -19.03 -3.46 -24.40
CA SER A 73 -18.92 -2.48 -25.48
C SER A 73 -17.46 -2.05 -25.64
N GLU A 74 -16.77 -2.58 -26.66
CA GLU A 74 -15.37 -2.24 -26.95
C GLU A 74 -15.12 -0.74 -27.23
N THR A 75 -16.19 0.02 -27.50
CA THR A 75 -16.16 1.44 -27.86
C THR A 75 -16.56 2.38 -26.72
N SER A 76 -17.03 1.87 -25.58
CA SER A 76 -17.53 2.70 -24.49
C SER A 76 -16.40 3.22 -23.60
N TRP A 77 -16.17 4.53 -23.61
CA TRP A 77 -15.29 5.21 -22.66
C TRP A 77 -15.93 5.37 -21.26
N ALA A 78 -17.20 4.97 -21.10
CA ALA A 78 -17.98 5.16 -19.88
C ALA A 78 -17.35 4.51 -18.63
N PRO A 79 -16.81 3.27 -18.67
CA PRO A 79 -16.20 2.67 -17.48
C PRO A 79 -14.97 3.45 -17.00
N VAL A 80 -14.16 3.96 -17.93
CA VAL A 80 -12.98 4.77 -17.60
C VAL A 80 -13.39 6.11 -16.98
N ALA A 81 -14.39 6.79 -17.54
CA ALA A 81 -14.90 8.04 -16.97
C ALA A 81 -15.55 7.84 -15.61
N LEU A 82 -16.31 6.77 -15.41
CA LEU A 82 -16.87 6.40 -14.11
C LEU A 82 -15.77 6.12 -13.08
N LEU A 83 -14.68 5.44 -13.49
CA LEU A 83 -13.54 5.17 -12.61
C LEU A 83 -12.79 6.47 -12.23
N ILE A 84 -12.57 7.38 -13.17
CA ILE A 84 -12.00 8.71 -12.88
C ILE A 84 -12.91 9.50 -11.93
N ALA A 85 -14.23 9.44 -12.13
CA ALA A 85 -15.20 10.11 -11.27
C ALA A 85 -15.19 9.55 -9.82
N THR A 86 -14.78 8.29 -9.62
CA THR A 86 -14.68 7.72 -8.26
C THR A 86 -13.59 8.36 -7.40
N ILE A 87 -12.57 9.00 -7.99
CA ILE A 87 -11.47 9.62 -7.23
C ILE A 87 -11.98 10.77 -6.33
N PRO A 88 -12.60 11.84 -6.87
CA PRO A 88 -13.12 12.92 -6.03
C PRO A 88 -14.29 12.46 -5.15
N VAL A 89 -15.15 11.57 -5.65
CA VAL A 89 -16.31 11.06 -4.90
C VAL A 89 -15.88 10.20 -3.73
N GLY A 90 -14.89 9.33 -3.92
CA GLY A 90 -14.34 8.46 -2.88
C GLY A 90 -13.65 9.26 -1.78
N LEU A 91 -12.87 10.29 -2.14
CA LEU A 91 -12.21 11.16 -1.15
C LEU A 91 -13.22 11.98 -0.35
N ILE A 92 -14.15 12.68 -1.01
CA ILE A 92 -15.17 13.51 -0.36
C ILE A 92 -16.13 12.63 0.45
N GLY A 93 -16.56 11.50 -0.12
CA GLY A 93 -17.46 10.55 0.52
C GLY A 93 -16.88 9.95 1.80
N GLY A 94 -15.61 9.52 1.78
CA GLY A 94 -14.95 9.02 2.99
C GLY A 94 -14.75 10.09 4.06
N TRP A 95 -14.44 11.32 3.65
CA TRP A 95 -14.35 12.45 4.59
C TRP A 95 -15.71 12.72 5.26
N ILE A 96 -16.78 12.83 4.48
CA ILE A 96 -18.13 13.07 4.99
C ILE A 96 -18.58 11.90 5.90
N LEU A 97 -18.30 10.66 5.50
CA LEU A 97 -18.62 9.47 6.28
C LEU A 97 -17.93 9.50 7.65
N ALA A 98 -16.64 9.85 7.70
CA ALA A 98 -15.88 9.99 8.93
C ALA A 98 -16.48 11.05 9.87
N VAL A 99 -16.83 12.22 9.33
CA VAL A 99 -17.48 13.31 10.08
C VAL A 99 -18.87 12.90 10.56
N PHE A 100 -19.65 12.24 9.72
CA PHE A 100 -21.02 11.83 10.02
C PHE A 100 -21.08 10.78 11.12
N VAL A 101 -20.31 9.70 11.02
CA VAL A 101 -20.30 8.61 12.01
C VAL A 101 -19.87 9.14 13.38
N ARG A 102 -18.87 10.02 13.40
CA ARG A 102 -18.43 10.70 14.61
C ARG A 102 -19.55 11.52 15.25
N ARG A 103 -20.19 12.40 14.48
CA ARG A 103 -21.31 13.23 14.95
C ARG A 103 -22.48 12.39 15.48
N GLN A 104 -22.81 11.29 14.80
CA GLN A 104 -23.88 10.39 15.23
C GLN A 104 -23.55 9.71 16.56
N LYS A 105 -22.33 9.17 16.71
CA LYS A 105 -21.90 8.53 17.97
C LYS A 105 -21.94 9.52 19.14
N VAL A 106 -21.35 10.71 18.97
CA VAL A 106 -21.35 11.75 20.01
C VAL A 106 -22.78 12.18 20.35
N ARG A 107 -23.62 12.46 19.34
CA ARG A 107 -25.02 12.86 19.56
C ARG A 107 -25.80 11.78 20.31
N ARG A 108 -25.65 10.50 19.94
CA ARG A 108 -26.32 9.38 20.62
C ARG A 108 -25.91 9.29 22.09
N ILE A 109 -24.62 9.36 22.37
CA ILE A 109 -24.10 9.30 23.74
C ILE A 109 -24.67 10.47 24.56
N MET A 110 -24.61 11.69 24.02
CA MET A 110 -25.14 12.87 24.70
C MET A 110 -26.65 12.78 24.94
N LEU A 111 -27.44 12.30 23.98
CA LEU A 111 -28.87 12.07 24.15
C LEU A 111 -29.17 11.00 25.20
N ASN A 112 -28.42 9.90 25.21
CA ASN A 112 -28.58 8.84 26.21
C ASN A 112 -28.30 9.34 27.63
N ILE A 113 -27.25 10.17 27.77
CA ILE A 113 -26.94 10.85 29.04
C ILE A 113 -28.11 11.76 29.42
N GLN A 114 -28.53 12.67 28.53
CA GLN A 114 -29.65 13.57 28.79
C GLN A 114 -30.93 12.83 29.18
N ASN A 115 -31.27 11.76 28.48
CA ASN A 115 -32.43 10.92 28.77
C ASN A 115 -32.31 10.24 30.14
N LYS A 116 -31.13 9.69 30.49
CA LYS A 116 -30.90 9.08 31.81
C LYS A 116 -31.13 10.09 32.94
N TYR A 117 -30.61 11.31 32.78
CA TYR A 117 -30.80 12.38 33.77
C TYR A 117 -32.22 12.92 33.83
N GLN A 118 -32.92 13.02 32.69
CA GLN A 118 -34.32 13.45 32.64
C GLN A 118 -35.28 12.43 33.25
N VAL A 119 -35.05 11.13 33.02
CA VAL A 119 -35.83 10.05 33.66
C VAL A 119 -35.60 10.07 35.17
N GLY A 120 -34.35 10.18 35.62
CA GLY A 120 -34.05 10.31 37.05
C GLY A 120 -34.67 11.56 37.70
N ALA A 121 -34.71 12.70 37.00
CA ALA A 121 -35.36 13.91 37.50
C ALA A 121 -36.88 13.74 37.61
N LYS A 122 -37.51 13.04 36.66
CA LYS A 122 -38.94 12.77 36.68
C LYS A 122 -39.32 11.76 37.77
N ASP A 123 -38.50 10.74 38.00
CA ASP A 123 -38.71 9.78 39.10
C ASP A 123 -38.60 10.43 40.50
N ILE A 124 -37.78 11.48 40.62
CA ILE A 124 -37.67 12.34 41.81
C ILE A 124 -38.90 13.25 41.96
N GLU A 125 -39.38 13.87 40.88
CA GLU A 125 -40.60 14.70 40.89
C GLU A 125 -41.86 13.86 41.20
N ASP A 126 -41.92 12.63 40.69
CA ASP A 126 -43.01 11.67 40.95
C ASP A 126 -42.89 11.02 42.35
N GLY A 127 -41.90 11.41 43.16
CA GLY A 127 -41.72 10.96 44.56
C GLY A 127 -41.30 9.49 44.72
N THR A 128 -40.97 8.82 43.62
CA THR A 128 -40.62 7.39 43.61
C THR A 128 -39.16 7.10 43.92
N ALA A 129 -38.29 8.11 43.82
CA ALA A 129 -36.86 8.02 44.15
C ALA A 129 -36.44 9.11 45.15
N GLN A 130 -35.69 8.73 46.21
CA GLN A 130 -35.08 9.70 47.13
C GLN A 130 -33.96 10.47 46.40
N PRO A 131 -33.99 11.82 46.36
CA PRO A 131 -32.97 12.59 45.68
C PRO A 131 -31.64 12.55 46.43
N ASP A 132 -30.56 12.24 45.71
CA ASP A 132 -29.20 12.50 46.17
C ASP A 132 -28.93 14.02 46.08
N LYS A 133 -29.26 14.72 47.18
CA LYS A 133 -29.37 16.19 47.27
C LYS A 133 -28.10 16.97 46.86
N LYS A 134 -26.95 16.32 46.70
CA LYS A 134 -25.68 16.98 46.33
C LYS A 134 -25.55 17.28 44.84
N ILE A 135 -26.15 16.50 43.95
CA ILE A 135 -25.93 16.65 42.48
C ILE A 135 -26.93 17.63 41.85
N LEU A 136 -28.18 17.67 42.32
CA LEU A 136 -29.21 18.55 41.77
C LEU A 136 -28.89 20.05 42.00
N ARG A 137 -28.15 20.38 43.07
CA ARG A 137 -27.77 21.76 43.42
C ARG A 137 -26.71 22.35 42.49
N SER A 138 -25.79 21.54 41.94
CA SER A 138 -24.73 22.06 41.05
C SER A 138 -25.22 22.29 39.62
N VAL A 139 -26.17 21.47 39.15
CA VAL A 139 -26.70 21.56 37.78
C VAL A 139 -27.71 22.71 37.64
N MET A 140 -28.53 23.00 38.66
CA MET A 140 -29.51 24.09 38.58
C MET A 140 -28.91 25.50 38.79
N VAL A 141 -27.76 25.63 39.46
CA VAL A 141 -27.16 26.96 39.74
C VAL A 141 -26.42 27.55 38.52
N ASN A 142 -25.93 26.73 37.58
CA ASN A 142 -25.17 27.21 36.41
C ASN A 142 -25.99 27.36 35.11
N GLY A 143 -27.28 27.02 35.11
CA GLY A 143 -28.14 27.11 33.91
C GLY A 143 -28.45 28.54 33.44
N ASN A 144 -28.24 29.56 34.27
CA ASN A 144 -28.60 30.94 33.95
C ASN A 144 -27.51 31.76 33.22
N ALA A 145 -26.30 31.21 33.02
CA ALA A 145 -25.19 31.94 32.40
C ALA A 145 -25.05 31.75 30.87
N LEU A 146 -25.86 30.89 30.24
CA LEU A 146 -25.70 30.49 28.83
C LEU A 146 -26.77 31.01 27.87
N ASN A 147 -27.58 31.99 28.27
CA ASN A 147 -28.58 32.63 27.38
C ASN A 147 -28.26 34.11 27.12
N GLY A 148 -27.20 34.34 26.34
CA GLY A 148 -26.86 35.63 25.74
C GLY A 148 -27.02 35.58 24.22
N LYS A 149 -28.13 36.14 23.72
CA LYS A 149 -28.39 36.54 22.31
C LYS A 149 -28.53 35.40 21.29
N THR A 150 -29.78 35.02 20.99
CA THR A 150 -30.34 35.10 19.62
C THR A 150 -31.87 34.94 19.62
N SER A 151 -32.51 35.93 19.01
CA SER A 151 -33.77 35.90 18.26
C SER A 151 -35.08 35.35 18.87
N ARG A 152 -36.00 36.31 19.04
CA ARG A 152 -37.47 36.21 19.00
C ARG A 152 -38.03 35.10 18.10
N ARG A 153 -38.89 34.24 18.66
CA ARG A 153 -40.28 34.04 18.19
C ARG A 153 -41.07 33.24 19.21
N GLY A 154 -42.24 33.76 19.59
CA GLY A 154 -42.99 33.29 20.75
C GLY A 154 -43.81 32.03 20.52
N SER A 155 -44.29 31.46 21.62
CA SER A 155 -45.58 30.78 21.67
C SER A 155 -46.13 30.81 23.09
N ARG A 156 -47.38 31.26 23.18
CA ARG A 156 -48.26 31.19 24.37
C ARG A 156 -48.53 29.72 24.72
N ARG A 157 -48.58 29.38 26.02
CA ARG A 157 -49.84 29.07 26.73
C ARG A 157 -49.64 28.63 28.20
N ARG A 158 -50.32 29.39 29.07
CA ARG A 158 -51.11 29.06 30.27
C ARG A 158 -50.56 28.11 31.35
N SER A 159 -50.44 28.72 32.52
CA SER A 159 -50.71 28.20 33.87
C SER A 159 -52.02 27.43 33.99
N VAL A 160 -52.03 26.40 34.83
CA VAL A 160 -53.16 26.03 35.69
C VAL A 160 -52.59 25.37 36.96
N PHE A 161 -53.23 25.68 38.10
CA PHE A 161 -53.13 25.03 39.41
C PHE A 161 -52.05 25.50 40.38
N GLY A 162 -52.35 26.65 40.99
CA GLY A 162 -51.96 26.91 42.36
C GLY A 162 -53.00 26.36 43.34
N GLN A 163 -52.57 26.35 44.61
CA GLN A 163 -53.37 26.39 45.83
C GLN A 163 -54.25 25.18 46.15
N THR A 164 -53.75 24.37 47.09
CA THR A 164 -54.59 23.98 48.21
C THR A 164 -53.75 23.79 49.48
N LEU A 165 -54.14 24.56 50.49
CA LEU A 165 -54.12 24.21 51.91
C LEU A 165 -52.78 24.23 52.67
N ALA A 166 -52.43 25.43 53.12
CA ALA A 166 -52.04 25.62 54.52
C ALA A 166 -53.31 25.62 55.38
N LEU A 167 -53.33 24.85 56.48
CA LEU A 167 -54.06 25.06 57.76
C LEU A 167 -54.39 23.70 58.40
N ALA A 168 -53.65 23.34 59.44
CA ALA A 168 -54.17 22.62 60.61
C ALA A 168 -53.07 22.54 61.68
N THR A 169 -52.98 23.60 62.47
CA THR A 169 -52.43 23.61 63.81
C THR A 169 -53.38 22.86 64.75
N GLY A 170 -52.87 21.96 65.59
CA GLY A 170 -53.64 21.35 66.67
C GLY A 170 -52.80 20.32 67.42
N GLU A 171 -52.40 20.68 68.64
CA GLU A 171 -51.83 19.78 69.65
C GLU A 171 -52.82 18.69 70.06
N ASP A 172 -52.26 17.59 70.56
CA ASP A 172 -52.91 16.42 71.19
C ASP A 172 -53.50 15.33 70.28
N SER A 173 -52.64 14.36 69.91
CA SER A 173 -53.01 12.93 69.87
C SER A 173 -51.75 12.05 69.74
N LYS A 174 -51.05 11.83 70.86
CA LYS A 174 -49.92 10.89 70.99
C LYS A 174 -50.32 9.40 70.89
N GLU A 175 -51.59 9.09 70.64
CA GLU A 175 -52.12 7.72 70.59
C GLU A 175 -52.48 7.27 69.15
N PHE A 176 -52.28 8.13 68.15
CA PHE A 176 -52.51 7.80 66.72
C PHE A 176 -51.20 7.55 65.94
N VAL A 177 -50.04 7.72 66.57
CA VAL A 177 -48.72 7.63 65.92
C VAL A 177 -48.20 6.19 65.87
N GLU A 178 -48.57 5.32 66.83
CA GLU A 178 -48.08 3.93 66.89
C GLU A 178 -48.75 3.02 65.83
N ASP A 179 -50.01 3.28 65.49
CA ASP A 179 -50.72 2.56 64.41
C ASP A 179 -50.35 3.05 63.00
N ILE A 180 -49.89 4.29 62.86
CA ILE A 180 -49.36 4.79 61.57
C ILE A 180 -47.97 4.21 61.30
N GLU A 181 -47.10 4.06 62.30
CA GLU A 181 -45.76 3.51 62.09
C GLU A 181 -45.79 2.03 61.69
N THR A 182 -46.70 1.23 62.26
CA THR A 182 -46.86 -0.18 61.89
C THR A 182 -47.50 -0.36 60.51
N VAL A 183 -48.50 0.45 60.15
CA VAL A 183 -49.09 0.44 58.80
C VAL A 183 -48.12 1.01 57.76
N ALA A 184 -47.35 2.05 58.10
CA ALA A 184 -46.32 2.62 57.23
C ALA A 184 -45.14 1.66 57.02
N ALA A 185 -44.73 0.91 58.04
CA ALA A 185 -43.71 -0.13 57.91
C ALA A 185 -44.18 -1.28 57.01
N ALA A 186 -45.41 -1.76 57.18
CA ALA A 186 -45.99 -2.80 56.33
C ALA A 186 -46.26 -2.31 54.89
N MET A 187 -46.63 -1.04 54.70
CA MET A 187 -46.72 -0.42 53.38
C MET A 187 -45.34 -0.26 52.75
N MET A 188 -44.32 0.19 53.48
CA MET A 188 -42.94 0.32 53.00
C MET A 188 -42.35 -1.04 52.60
N GLU A 189 -42.67 -2.11 53.34
CA GLU A 189 -42.24 -3.46 52.99
C GLU A 189 -42.93 -3.98 51.72
N ARG A 190 -44.25 -3.78 51.58
CA ARG A 190 -44.99 -4.11 50.35
C ARG A 190 -44.57 -3.22 49.16
N TYR A 191 -44.24 -1.96 49.40
CA TYR A 191 -43.73 -1.03 48.40
C TYR A 191 -42.31 -1.44 47.97
N GLY A 192 -41.45 -1.84 48.90
CA GLY A 192 -40.13 -2.41 48.61
C GLY A 192 -40.20 -3.72 47.80
N GLN A 193 -41.19 -4.57 48.07
CA GLN A 193 -41.42 -5.79 47.29
C GLN A 193 -42.07 -5.52 45.92
N ALA A 194 -42.85 -4.45 45.75
CA ALA A 194 -43.42 -4.03 44.47
C ALA A 194 -42.40 -3.29 43.58
N VAL A 195 -41.54 -2.46 44.17
CA VAL A 195 -40.48 -1.70 43.47
C VAL A 195 -39.30 -2.60 43.08
N SER A 196 -38.98 -3.64 43.86
CA SER A 196 -37.88 -4.56 43.53
C SER A 196 -38.14 -5.46 42.31
N LYS A 197 -39.40 -5.64 41.89
CA LYS A 197 -39.76 -6.49 40.73
C LYS A 197 -39.76 -5.78 39.39
N LYS A 198 -39.52 -4.45 39.36
CA LYS A 198 -39.37 -3.71 38.10
C LYS A 198 -38.27 -2.66 38.25
N ALA A 199 -37.07 -3.09 38.66
CA ALA A 199 -35.87 -2.29 38.47
C ALA A 199 -35.73 -2.01 36.96
N VAL A 200 -36.24 -0.85 36.53
CA VAL A 200 -36.10 -0.35 35.18
C VAL A 200 -34.61 -0.26 34.95
N ARG A 201 -34.05 -1.22 34.20
CA ARG A 201 -32.63 -1.19 33.86
C ARG A 201 -32.37 0.14 33.18
N LEU A 202 -31.63 1.01 33.85
CA LEU A 202 -31.20 2.29 33.31
C LEU A 202 -30.59 2.01 31.92
N PRO A 203 -31.02 2.74 30.87
CA PRO A 203 -30.53 2.48 29.53
C PRO A 203 -29.00 2.61 29.52
N SER A 204 -28.31 1.59 29.02
CA SER A 204 -26.86 1.62 28.87
C SER A 204 -26.47 2.78 27.97
N VAL A 205 -25.74 3.75 28.51
CA VAL A 205 -25.30 4.94 27.77
C VAL A 205 -24.28 4.55 26.69
N PHE A 206 -23.34 3.66 27.04
CA PHE A 206 -22.23 3.23 26.20
C PHE A 206 -22.38 1.76 25.82
N ARG A 207 -21.99 1.42 24.60
CA ARG A 207 -21.92 0.02 24.14
C ARG A 207 -20.60 -0.64 24.51
N HIS A 208 -19.53 0.14 24.48
CA HIS A 208 -18.16 -0.28 24.78
C HIS A 208 -17.45 0.83 25.54
N SER A 209 -16.46 0.48 26.36
CA SER A 209 -15.68 1.46 27.15
C SER A 209 -14.96 2.50 26.29
N SER A 210 -14.58 2.14 25.05
CA SER A 210 -13.92 3.05 24.11
C SER A 210 -14.82 4.19 23.63
N GLU A 211 -16.14 4.05 23.74
CA GLU A 211 -17.07 5.12 23.36
C GLU A 211 -17.02 6.31 24.34
N ALA A 212 -16.61 6.07 25.59
CA ALA A 212 -16.43 7.11 26.58
C ALA A 212 -15.32 8.08 26.17
N ASP A 213 -14.15 7.55 25.79
CA ASP A 213 -13.07 8.37 25.21
C ASP A 213 -13.54 9.13 23.97
N LEU A 214 -14.21 8.45 23.03
CA LEU A 214 -14.68 9.09 21.81
C LEU A 214 -15.59 10.29 22.09
N ALA A 215 -16.46 10.19 23.10
CA ALA A 215 -17.33 11.27 23.53
C ALA A 215 -16.57 12.47 24.13
N MET A 216 -15.31 12.28 24.54
CA MET A 216 -14.49 13.26 25.26
C MET A 216 -13.44 13.95 24.41
N ARG A 217 -13.24 13.49 23.18
CA ARG A 217 -12.23 14.07 22.29
C ARG A 217 -12.51 15.52 21.88
N PHE A 218 -13.75 16.01 21.97
CA PHE A 218 -14.06 17.42 21.72
C PHE A 218 -13.33 18.37 22.69
N LEU A 219 -12.95 17.87 23.87
CA LEU A 219 -12.20 18.63 24.88
C LEU A 219 -10.78 18.97 24.45
N ARG A 220 -10.22 18.26 23.45
CA ARG A 220 -8.88 18.52 22.93
C ARG A 220 -8.83 19.77 22.06
N ASP A 221 -9.93 20.05 21.35
CA ASP A 221 -10.02 21.18 20.43
C ASP A 221 -10.72 22.40 21.07
N SER A 222 -11.50 22.20 22.14
CA SER A 222 -12.14 23.29 22.88
C SER A 222 -11.21 23.87 23.94
N GLU A 223 -11.15 25.20 24.05
CA GLU A 223 -10.59 25.86 25.24
C GLU A 223 -11.24 25.29 26.50
N ALA A 224 -10.47 25.13 27.59
CA ALA A 224 -10.83 24.47 28.84
C ALA A 224 -11.97 25.18 29.61
N SER A 225 -13.15 25.23 29.01
CA SER A 225 -14.35 25.78 29.62
C SER A 225 -14.79 24.89 30.76
N ALA A 226 -15.11 25.48 31.90
CA ALA A 226 -15.60 24.77 33.08
C ALA A 226 -16.82 23.87 32.76
N ALA A 227 -17.67 24.28 31.82
CA ALA A 227 -18.81 23.48 31.37
C ALA A 227 -18.38 22.21 30.63
N ALA A 228 -17.31 22.29 29.84
CA ALA A 228 -16.78 21.16 29.08
C ALA A 228 -16.15 20.12 30.03
N ILE A 229 -15.41 20.58 31.04
CA ILE A 229 -14.85 19.73 32.11
C ILE A 229 -15.96 19.05 32.92
N GLN A 230 -17.08 19.74 33.21
CA GLN A 230 -18.23 19.10 33.89
C GLN A 230 -18.85 17.99 33.04
N ILE A 231 -19.04 18.23 31.74
CA ILE A 231 -19.51 17.20 30.82
C ILE A 231 -18.54 16.02 30.81
N MET A 232 -17.24 16.29 30.94
CA MET A 232 -16.22 15.25 31.02
C MET A 232 -16.40 14.31 32.20
N HIS A 233 -16.51 14.87 33.39
CA HIS A 233 -16.74 14.09 34.61
C HIS A 233 -18.02 13.28 34.52
N ILE A 234 -19.11 13.85 33.98
CA ILE A 234 -20.38 13.14 33.80
C ILE A 234 -20.20 11.93 32.88
N VAL A 235 -19.58 12.12 31.71
CA VAL A 235 -19.38 11.04 30.72
C VAL A 235 -18.51 9.92 31.29
N PHE A 236 -17.39 10.23 31.94
CA PHE A 236 -16.51 9.20 32.51
C PHE A 236 -17.12 8.52 33.73
N LYS A 237 -17.81 9.25 34.61
CA LYS A 237 -18.54 8.65 35.74
C LYS A 237 -19.55 7.61 35.25
N GLU A 238 -20.37 7.98 34.26
CA GLU A 238 -21.34 7.11 33.63
C GLU A 238 -20.70 5.88 32.96
N ALA A 239 -19.54 6.07 32.33
CA ALA A 239 -18.80 4.98 31.72
C ALA A 239 -18.21 4.03 32.78
N MET A 240 -17.73 4.55 33.91
CA MET A 240 -17.16 3.75 35.00
C MET A 240 -18.22 2.98 35.77
N GLU A 241 -19.41 3.55 35.95
CA GLU A 241 -20.56 2.81 36.48
C GLU A 241 -20.91 1.60 35.59
N GLN A 242 -20.82 1.76 34.26
CA GLN A 242 -21.08 0.68 33.31
C GLN A 242 -19.92 -0.30 33.15
N PHE A 243 -18.67 0.15 33.29
CA PHE A 243 -17.46 -0.65 33.08
C PHE A 243 -16.46 -0.51 34.25
N PRO A 244 -16.81 -0.92 35.49
CA PRO A 244 -16.05 -0.60 36.69
C PRO A 244 -14.64 -1.21 36.72
N LYS A 245 -14.48 -2.39 36.10
CA LYS A 245 -13.20 -3.14 36.06
C LYS A 245 -12.34 -2.85 34.83
N ASN A 246 -12.71 -1.86 34.02
CA ASN A 246 -11.96 -1.54 32.81
C ASN A 246 -10.78 -0.63 33.14
N ALA A 247 -9.58 -1.22 33.18
CA ALA A 247 -8.34 -0.48 33.44
C ALA A 247 -8.08 0.65 32.45
N GLN A 248 -8.35 0.42 31.16
CA GLN A 248 -8.15 1.41 30.12
C GLN A 248 -9.02 2.63 30.38
N LEU A 249 -10.29 2.44 30.76
CA LEU A 249 -11.19 3.56 31.06
C LEU A 249 -10.70 4.41 32.25
N ASN A 250 -10.18 3.76 33.30
CA ASN A 250 -9.62 4.43 34.47
C ASN A 250 -8.34 5.21 34.12
N LEU A 251 -7.44 4.59 33.35
CA LEU A 251 -6.24 5.25 32.82
C LEU A 251 -6.57 6.44 31.91
N MET A 252 -7.62 6.32 31.10
CA MET A 252 -8.05 7.42 30.25
C MET A 252 -8.61 8.56 31.07
N TYR A 253 -9.43 8.28 32.07
CA TYR A 253 -9.95 9.33 32.93
C TYR A 253 -8.84 10.01 33.73
N SER A 254 -7.87 9.27 34.27
CA SER A 254 -6.70 9.87 34.93
C SER A 254 -5.93 10.80 33.99
N PHE A 255 -5.71 10.39 32.74
CA PHE A 255 -5.07 11.23 31.73
C PHE A 255 -5.87 12.52 31.44
N TYR A 256 -7.19 12.40 31.32
CA TYR A 256 -8.05 13.57 31.11
C TYR A 256 -8.10 14.49 32.34
N LEU A 257 -8.10 13.95 33.55
CA LEU A 257 -7.99 14.75 34.77
C LEU A 257 -6.65 15.49 34.83
N ALA A 258 -5.54 14.81 34.55
CA ALA A 258 -4.21 15.43 34.55
C ALA A 258 -4.09 16.60 33.56
N ALA A 259 -4.68 16.44 32.37
CA ALA A 259 -4.54 17.42 31.29
C ALA A 259 -5.46 18.64 31.43
N TRP A 260 -6.65 18.49 32.02
CA TRP A 260 -7.67 19.55 32.05
C TRP A 260 -8.10 19.98 33.46
N THR A 261 -7.65 19.30 34.52
CA THR A 261 -7.99 19.64 35.90
C THR A 261 -6.72 19.71 36.77
N SER A 262 -6.76 20.49 37.85
CA SER A 262 -5.66 20.57 38.82
C SER A 262 -5.77 19.51 39.93
N ASP A 263 -6.68 18.55 39.80
CA ASP A 263 -6.95 17.53 40.82
C ASP A 263 -6.00 16.32 40.65
N THR A 264 -4.82 16.46 41.24
CA THR A 264 -3.76 15.46 41.22
C THR A 264 -4.14 14.20 42.02
N GLU A 265 -4.88 14.36 43.11
CA GLU A 265 -5.28 13.25 43.98
C GLU A 265 -6.24 12.29 43.27
N SER A 266 -7.30 12.82 42.64
CA SER A 266 -8.20 12.02 41.81
C SER A 266 -7.46 11.34 40.67
N THR A 267 -6.51 12.04 40.04
CA THR A 267 -5.69 11.48 38.95
C THR A 267 -4.92 10.24 39.39
N ILE A 268 -4.20 10.31 40.52
CA ILE A 268 -3.46 9.18 41.10
C ILE A 268 -4.41 8.05 41.50
N GLN A 269 -5.58 8.39 42.06
CA GLN A 269 -6.57 7.41 42.47
C GLN A 269 -7.03 6.54 41.29
N TYR A 270 -7.41 7.15 40.16
CA TYR A 270 -7.84 6.41 38.98
C TYR A 270 -6.69 5.68 38.28
N LEU A 271 -5.47 6.21 38.31
CA LEU A 271 -4.28 5.51 37.82
C LEU A 271 -3.98 4.23 38.63
N THR A 272 -4.08 4.31 39.96
CA THR A 272 -3.90 3.18 40.88
C THR A 272 -5.01 2.15 40.70
N ALA A 273 -6.25 2.61 40.52
CA ALA A 273 -7.38 1.74 40.18
C ALA A 273 -7.13 0.99 38.86
N ALA A 274 -6.65 1.68 37.82
CA ALA A 274 -6.29 1.05 36.54
C ALA A 274 -5.25 -0.07 36.69
N LYS A 275 -4.21 0.15 37.52
CA LYS A 275 -3.16 -0.82 37.84
C LYS A 275 -3.70 -2.07 38.55
N SER A 276 -4.66 -1.89 39.46
CA SER A 276 -5.26 -2.98 40.24
C SER A 276 -6.04 -4.00 39.39
N TYR A 277 -6.52 -3.60 38.21
CA TYR A 277 -7.35 -4.43 37.33
C TYR A 277 -6.57 -5.38 36.40
N LYS A 278 -5.26 -5.58 36.64
CA LYS A 278 -4.37 -6.49 35.88
C LYS A 278 -4.52 -6.35 34.35
N PRO A 279 -4.24 -5.17 33.77
CA PRO A 279 -4.56 -4.94 32.38
C PRO A 279 -3.61 -5.63 31.40
N ALA A 280 -3.95 -5.57 30.11
CA ALA A 280 -3.08 -6.04 29.04
C ALA A 280 -1.71 -5.33 29.05
N ILE A 281 -0.70 -5.93 28.43
CA ILE A 281 0.71 -5.48 28.53
C ILE A 281 0.92 -4.05 28.02
N ASP A 282 0.21 -3.68 26.95
CA ASP A 282 0.20 -2.34 26.36
C ASP A 282 -0.35 -1.30 27.34
N VAL A 283 -1.45 -1.61 28.01
CA VAL A 283 -2.06 -0.73 29.02
C VAL A 283 -1.20 -0.66 30.28
N ARG A 284 -0.56 -1.77 30.70
CA ARG A 284 0.41 -1.78 31.81
C ARG A 284 1.62 -0.91 31.52
N PHE A 285 2.17 -0.99 30.31
CA PHE A 285 3.27 -0.15 29.89
C PHE A 285 2.86 1.33 29.90
N ARG A 286 1.65 1.64 29.42
CA ARG A 286 1.13 3.01 29.48
C ARG A 286 0.90 3.52 30.91
N ILE A 287 0.33 2.70 31.79
CA ILE A 287 0.20 3.01 33.22
C ILE A 287 1.58 3.31 33.83
N PHE A 288 2.58 2.49 33.51
CA PHE A 288 3.95 2.69 33.97
C PHE A 288 4.52 4.04 33.50
N MET A 289 4.31 4.39 32.22
CA MET A 289 4.75 5.69 31.70
C MET A 289 4.08 6.86 32.42
N GLU A 290 2.75 6.82 32.59
CA GLU A 290 2.01 7.87 33.31
C GLU A 290 2.39 7.93 34.80
N GLU A 291 2.65 6.80 35.44
CA GLU A 291 3.13 6.74 36.83
C GLU A 291 4.52 7.36 36.95
N ARG A 292 5.41 7.10 35.99
CA ARG A 292 6.74 7.75 35.92
C ARG A 292 6.61 9.25 35.67
N ASP A 293 5.75 9.68 34.77
CA ASP A 293 5.53 11.11 34.48
C ASP A 293 4.92 11.83 35.70
N PHE A 294 4.01 11.17 36.43
CA PHE A 294 3.40 11.71 37.64
C PHE A 294 4.38 11.73 38.81
N GLU A 295 5.16 10.67 39.00
CA GLU A 295 6.24 10.66 39.99
C GLU A 295 7.25 11.77 39.67
N GLN A 296 7.67 11.92 38.41
CA GLN A 296 8.55 13.00 37.99
C GLN A 296 7.91 14.39 38.17
N GLY A 297 6.61 14.53 37.94
CA GLY A 297 5.85 15.76 38.13
C GLY A 297 5.60 16.12 39.60
N GLN A 298 5.32 15.14 40.44
CA GLN A 298 5.15 15.29 41.89
C GLN A 298 6.49 15.55 42.55
N HIS A 299 7.53 14.83 42.13
CA HIS A 299 8.91 15.23 42.37
C HIS A 299 9.06 16.68 41.92
N ALA A 300 8.75 17.09 40.67
CA ALA A 300 8.89 18.46 40.17
C ALA A 300 8.11 19.53 40.96
N HIS A 301 6.99 19.18 41.60
CA HIS A 301 6.15 20.08 42.39
C HIS A 301 6.59 20.17 43.86
N ASP A 302 6.91 19.04 44.50
CA ASP A 302 7.65 19.01 45.77
C ASP A 302 9.03 19.67 45.58
N LEU A 303 9.51 19.68 44.33
CA LEU A 303 10.68 20.40 43.84
C LEU A 303 10.50 21.90 43.64
N ALA A 304 9.28 22.38 43.44
CA ALA A 304 8.95 23.79 43.30
C ALA A 304 8.53 24.42 44.65
N ALA A 305 7.95 23.64 45.56
CA ALA A 305 7.52 24.10 46.88
C ALA A 305 8.68 24.23 47.88
N SER A 306 9.75 23.43 47.73
CA SER A 306 11.04 23.69 48.36
C SER A 306 11.90 24.54 47.42
N SER A 307 12.43 25.67 47.91
CA SER A 307 13.16 26.67 47.13
C SER A 307 14.48 26.16 46.50
N LEU A 308 14.36 25.42 45.38
CA LEU A 308 15.40 24.72 44.62
C LEU A 308 15.50 23.26 45.05
N ASN A 309 15.06 22.36 44.17
CA ASN A 309 15.12 20.96 44.46
C ASN A 309 16.00 20.23 43.44
N VAL A 310 16.68 19.24 44.01
CA VAL A 310 17.97 18.78 43.56
C VAL A 310 17.83 17.98 42.26
N ALA A 311 16.75 17.24 42.07
CA ALA A 311 16.57 16.40 40.89
C ALA A 311 16.33 17.20 39.58
N THR A 312 15.52 18.27 39.58
CA THR A 312 15.34 19.15 38.40
C THR A 312 16.63 19.90 38.12
N TYR A 313 17.32 20.34 39.17
CA TYR A 313 18.64 20.95 39.02
C TYR A 313 19.65 19.97 38.42
N VAL A 314 19.71 18.72 38.90
CA VAL A 314 20.58 17.66 38.36
C VAL A 314 20.19 17.29 36.93
N GLU A 315 18.91 17.27 36.60
CA GLU A 315 18.46 17.00 35.24
C GLU A 315 18.82 18.14 34.28
N VAL A 316 18.59 19.41 34.68
CA VAL A 316 19.04 20.60 33.95
C VAL A 316 20.55 20.54 33.77
N GLN A 317 21.29 20.33 34.84
CA GLN A 317 22.75 20.27 34.83
C GLN A 317 23.24 19.11 33.96
N SER A 318 22.56 17.96 33.97
CA SER A 318 22.88 16.82 33.10
C SER A 318 22.62 17.15 31.63
N MET A 319 21.50 17.78 31.29
CA MET A 319 21.19 18.16 29.91
C MET A 319 22.11 19.29 29.42
N GLU A 320 22.39 20.29 30.26
CA GLU A 320 23.36 21.35 29.99
C GLU A 320 24.75 20.76 29.76
N ARG A 321 25.17 19.80 30.60
CA ARG A 321 26.41 19.07 30.41
C ARG A 321 26.44 18.31 29.09
N GLN A 322 25.39 17.57 28.74
CA GLN A 322 25.32 16.86 27.46
C GLN A 322 25.33 17.81 26.25
N ALA A 323 24.68 18.97 26.37
CA ALA A 323 24.68 19.99 25.33
C ALA A 323 26.08 20.62 25.16
N VAL A 324 26.74 20.97 26.26
CA VAL A 324 28.12 21.49 26.27
C VAL A 324 29.10 20.45 25.77
N GLU A 325 28.98 19.19 26.18
CA GLU A 325 29.81 18.08 25.70
C GLU A 325 29.67 17.90 24.19
N SER A 326 28.43 17.85 23.67
CA SER A 326 28.20 17.77 22.22
C SER A 326 28.67 19.03 21.48
N HIS A 327 28.59 20.21 22.11
CA HIS A 327 29.11 21.47 21.57
C HIS A 327 30.64 21.41 21.46
N LEU A 328 31.33 21.01 22.53
CA LEU A 328 32.77 20.80 22.54
C LEU A 328 33.20 19.77 21.48
N GLU A 329 32.50 18.63 21.38
CA GLU A 329 32.74 17.64 20.32
C GLU A 329 32.60 18.25 18.93
N SER A 330 31.61 19.11 18.72
CA SER A 330 31.43 19.81 17.45
C SER A 330 32.60 20.74 17.15
N LEU A 331 33.04 21.56 18.11
CA LEU A 331 34.21 22.44 17.95
C LEU A 331 35.48 21.64 17.71
N HIS A 332 35.69 20.52 18.41
CA HIS A 332 36.81 19.63 18.17
C HIS A 332 36.78 19.01 16.76
N ALA A 333 35.62 18.62 16.26
CA ALA A 333 35.46 18.13 14.89
C ALA A 333 35.79 19.22 13.87
N MET A 334 35.34 20.46 14.10
CA MET A 334 35.67 21.63 13.27
C MET A 334 37.19 21.91 13.27
N LYS A 335 37.80 21.94 14.47
CA LYS A 335 39.23 22.14 14.65
C LYS A 335 40.03 21.08 13.93
N ALA A 336 39.66 19.80 14.09
CA ALA A 336 40.32 18.68 13.42
C ALA A 336 40.23 18.80 11.90
N PHE A 337 39.08 19.22 11.36
CA PHE A 337 38.90 19.50 9.94
C PHE A 337 39.82 20.62 9.44
N TRP A 338 39.87 21.76 10.13
CA TRP A 338 40.72 22.89 9.74
C TRP A 338 42.22 22.58 9.90
N ASN A 339 42.61 21.84 10.93
CA ASN A 339 43.97 21.34 11.09
C ASN A 339 44.38 20.39 9.97
N TYR A 340 43.48 19.48 9.56
CA TYR A 340 43.72 18.60 8.43
C TYR A 340 43.87 19.39 7.13
N LEU A 341 43.02 20.39 6.91
CA LEU A 341 43.15 21.33 5.79
C LEU A 341 44.45 22.14 5.83
N ALA A 342 45.03 22.38 7.00
CA ALA A 342 46.26 23.16 7.15
C ALA A 342 47.54 22.37 6.85
N GLN A 343 47.47 21.03 6.74
CA GLN A 343 48.61 20.20 6.39
C GLN A 343 49.03 20.41 4.93
N ASP A 344 50.34 20.42 4.67
CA ASP A 344 50.89 20.64 3.32
C ASP A 344 50.57 19.48 2.35
N SER A 345 50.42 18.26 2.87
CA SER A 345 50.07 17.05 2.09
C SER A 345 48.73 16.48 2.54
N MET A 346 47.64 17.08 2.08
CA MET A 346 46.28 16.64 2.40
C MET A 346 45.76 15.65 1.36
N ASP A 347 45.27 14.48 1.78
CA ASP A 347 44.48 13.60 0.92
C ASP A 347 43.01 14.08 0.90
N PRO A 348 42.49 14.58 -0.24
CA PRO A 348 41.12 15.04 -0.36
C PRO A 348 40.08 13.92 -0.18
N SER A 349 40.49 12.65 -0.20
CA SER A 349 39.60 11.51 0.01
C SER A 349 39.06 11.40 1.44
N VAL A 350 39.76 12.00 2.43
CA VAL A 350 39.46 11.91 3.86
C VAL A 350 38.47 12.99 4.33
N LEU A 351 38.40 14.12 3.61
CA LEU A 351 37.56 15.27 3.97
C LEU A 351 36.07 14.92 4.17
N PRO A 352 35.43 14.08 3.33
CA PRO A 352 34.03 13.70 3.55
C PRO A 352 33.78 13.05 4.91
N SER A 353 34.75 12.32 5.47
CA SER A 353 34.62 11.69 6.78
C SER A 353 34.66 12.73 7.92
N TYR A 354 35.50 13.76 7.80
CA TYR A 354 35.50 14.90 8.73
C TYR A 354 34.19 15.69 8.65
N LEU A 355 33.68 15.95 7.44
CA LEU A 355 32.40 16.63 7.27
C LEU A 355 31.22 15.84 7.86
N ALA A 356 31.25 14.51 7.72
CA ALA A 356 30.24 13.64 8.33
C ALA A 356 30.32 13.65 9.87
N LEU A 357 31.54 13.65 10.43
CA LEU A 357 31.77 13.79 11.87
C LEU A 357 31.22 15.12 12.38
N MET A 358 31.60 16.24 11.74
CA MET A 358 31.12 17.59 12.07
C MET A 358 29.60 17.68 12.06
N HIS A 359 28.94 17.13 11.03
CA HIS A 359 27.49 17.13 10.95
C HIS A 359 26.86 16.36 12.11
N ARG A 360 27.38 15.18 12.42
CA ARG A 360 26.84 14.32 13.48
C ARG A 360 26.94 15.01 14.85
N THR A 361 28.09 15.59 15.17
CA THR A 361 28.32 16.30 16.43
C THR A 361 27.48 17.58 16.49
N GLN A 362 27.37 18.33 15.39
CA GLN A 362 26.52 19.52 15.29
C GLN A 362 25.02 19.17 15.47
N ASP A 363 24.52 18.18 14.75
CA ASP A 363 23.11 17.75 14.86
C ASP A 363 22.79 17.24 16.28
N SER A 364 23.75 16.57 16.94
CA SER A 364 23.63 16.17 18.35
C SER A 364 23.51 17.39 19.28
N ALA A 365 24.46 18.33 19.20
CA ALA A 365 24.47 19.54 20.03
C ALA A 365 23.21 20.39 19.82
N GLN A 366 22.79 20.57 18.57
CA GLN A 366 21.58 21.30 18.24
C GLN A 366 20.34 20.68 18.87
N LYS A 367 20.15 19.35 18.79
CA LYS A 367 19.01 18.66 19.42
C LYS A 367 18.99 18.85 20.94
N PHE A 368 20.15 18.77 21.60
CA PHE A 368 20.23 18.99 23.04
C PHE A 368 19.89 20.43 23.43
N TYR A 369 20.42 21.42 22.71
CA TYR A 369 20.08 22.82 22.96
C TYR A 369 18.61 23.15 22.65
N GLU A 370 18.05 22.65 21.55
CA GLU A 370 16.63 22.83 21.22
C GLU A 370 15.74 22.25 22.33
N LYS A 371 16.10 21.06 22.84
CA LYS A 371 15.39 20.40 23.95
C LYS A 371 15.53 21.20 25.26
N LEU A 372 16.71 21.74 25.54
CA LEU A 372 16.97 22.62 26.69
C LEU A 372 16.17 23.92 26.62
N VAL A 373 16.16 24.62 25.49
CA VAL A 373 15.42 25.87 25.31
C VAL A 373 13.91 25.65 25.32
N ALA A 374 13.43 24.54 24.74
CA ALA A 374 12.02 24.17 24.81
C ALA A 374 11.56 23.94 26.26
N ARG A 375 12.42 23.36 27.10
CA ARG A 375 12.10 23.05 28.51
C ARG A 375 12.36 24.22 29.48
N TYR A 376 13.39 25.02 29.23
CA TYR A 376 13.81 26.15 30.07
C TYR A 376 13.94 27.45 29.26
N PRO A 377 12.85 27.96 28.68
CA PRO A 377 12.88 29.12 27.78
C PRO A 377 13.27 30.45 28.46
N ARG A 378 13.37 30.48 29.78
CA ARG A 378 13.79 31.65 30.58
C ARG A 378 15.21 31.53 31.15
N SER A 379 15.89 30.40 30.95
CA SER A 379 17.26 30.24 31.46
C SER A 379 18.23 31.10 30.63
N LYS A 380 18.73 32.19 31.23
CA LYS A 380 19.69 33.11 30.59
C LYS A 380 20.97 32.40 30.15
N ASN A 381 21.47 31.49 31.00
CA ASN A 381 22.68 30.73 30.71
C ASN A 381 22.49 29.83 29.48
N THR A 382 21.39 29.07 29.46
CA THR A 382 21.05 28.18 28.34
C THR A 382 20.87 28.96 27.03
N LEU A 383 20.18 30.11 27.07
CA LEU A 383 20.01 30.96 25.89
C LEU A 383 21.33 31.52 25.38
N ARG A 384 22.23 31.97 26.27
CA ARG A 384 23.57 32.47 25.93
C ARG A 384 24.45 31.37 25.34
N MET A 385 24.44 30.18 25.93
CA MET A 385 25.18 29.02 25.44
C MET A 385 24.67 28.56 24.06
N TYR A 386 23.35 28.50 23.87
CA TYR A 386 22.78 28.13 22.59
C TYR A 386 23.04 29.21 21.53
N ALA A 387 22.98 30.48 21.91
CA ALA A 387 23.33 31.57 21.02
C ALA A 387 24.79 31.49 20.57
N LYS A 388 25.73 31.25 21.50
CA LYS A 388 27.14 31.05 21.21
C LYS A 388 27.36 29.87 20.26
N TYR A 389 26.72 28.73 20.53
CA TYR A 389 26.71 27.58 19.65
C TYR A 389 26.19 27.92 18.24
N LEU A 390 25.07 28.62 18.13
CA LEU A 390 24.49 29.02 16.85
C LEU A 390 25.42 29.97 16.09
N MET A 391 26.10 30.89 16.76
CA MET A 391 26.99 31.86 16.15
C MET A 391 28.31 31.23 15.70
N VAL A 392 28.94 30.42 16.56
CA VAL A 392 30.29 29.86 16.33
C VAL A 392 30.22 28.58 15.50
N VAL A 393 29.36 27.63 15.89
CA VAL A 393 29.27 26.33 15.23
C VAL A 393 28.28 26.37 14.09
N VAL A 394 27.06 26.88 14.26
CA VAL A 394 26.07 26.82 13.15
C VAL A 394 26.26 27.95 12.13
N ASN A 395 26.92 29.04 12.51
CA ASN A 395 27.02 30.31 11.79
C ASN A 395 25.64 30.93 11.47
N ASN A 396 24.69 30.81 12.39
CA ASN A 396 23.40 31.48 12.37
C ASN A 396 23.41 32.69 13.32
N ILE A 397 24.10 33.75 12.90
CA ILE A 397 24.34 34.95 13.70
C ILE A 397 23.02 35.64 14.09
N GLU A 398 22.02 35.65 13.19
CA GLU A 398 20.71 36.28 13.46
C GLU A 398 20.01 35.63 14.66
N LEU A 399 19.83 34.31 14.58
CA LEU A 399 19.12 33.58 15.62
C LEU A 399 19.92 33.61 16.94
N GLY A 400 21.26 33.53 16.86
CA GLY A 400 22.10 33.70 18.03
C GLY A 400 21.92 35.07 18.70
N GLN A 401 21.95 36.16 17.92
CA GLN A 401 21.70 37.51 18.44
C GLN A 401 20.29 37.67 19.03
N GLU A 402 19.27 37.08 18.40
CA GLU A 402 17.90 37.08 18.92
C GLU A 402 17.83 36.40 20.30
N LEU A 403 18.50 35.25 20.46
CA LEU A 403 18.57 34.55 21.74
C LEU A 403 19.37 35.32 22.81
N LEU A 404 20.45 36.01 22.42
CA LEU A 404 21.19 36.90 23.33
C LEU A 404 20.33 38.07 23.81
N ASN A 405 19.67 38.77 22.88
CA ASN A 405 18.77 39.87 23.22
C ASN A 405 17.65 39.39 24.16
N ARG A 406 17.10 38.19 23.89
CA ARG A 406 16.10 37.58 24.77
C ARG A 406 16.66 37.27 26.16
N ALA A 407 17.89 36.79 26.26
CA ALA A 407 18.54 36.56 27.55
C ALA A 407 18.74 37.86 28.35
N ASP A 408 19.14 38.94 27.67
CA ASP A 408 19.35 40.25 28.28
C ASP A 408 18.03 40.93 28.68
N GLU A 409 16.95 40.74 27.90
CA GLU A 409 15.60 41.17 28.26
C GLU A 409 15.10 40.47 29.52
N ILE A 410 15.34 39.16 29.66
CA ILE A 410 15.01 38.39 30.86
C ILE A 410 15.80 38.92 32.06
N GLU A 411 17.10 39.18 31.89
CA GLU A 411 17.94 39.75 32.95
C GLU A 411 17.47 41.14 33.39
N ALA A 412 17.13 42.00 32.43
CA ALA A 412 16.62 43.33 32.70
C ALA A 412 15.25 43.29 33.40
N GLN A 413 14.41 42.31 33.08
CA GLN A 413 13.13 42.10 33.75
C GLN A 413 13.32 41.61 35.18
N GLU A 414 14.17 40.60 35.41
CA GLU A 414 14.49 40.11 36.75
C GLU A 414 15.08 41.21 37.64
N ALA A 415 15.96 42.05 37.10
CA ALA A 415 16.53 43.18 37.82
C ALA A 415 15.47 44.22 38.22
N ARG A 416 14.44 44.45 37.40
CA ARG A 416 13.30 45.31 37.75
C ARG A 416 12.46 44.67 38.85
N ASP A 417 12.13 43.39 38.72
CA ASP A 417 11.34 42.66 39.71
C ASP A 417 12.03 42.63 41.08
N ILE A 418 13.36 42.47 41.11
CA ILE A 418 14.17 42.55 42.34
C ILE A 418 14.12 43.95 42.95
N ARG A 419 14.24 45.02 42.14
CA ARG A 419 14.14 46.40 42.63
C ARG A 419 12.75 46.72 43.18
N GLU A 420 11.69 46.26 42.52
CA GLU A 420 10.31 46.43 42.98
C GLU A 420 10.03 45.67 44.29
N ARG A 421 10.56 44.45 44.43
CA ARG A 421 10.52 43.70 45.70
C ARG A 421 11.32 44.38 46.81
N ALA A 422 12.48 44.92 46.51
CA ALA A 422 13.28 45.68 47.47
C ALA A 422 12.60 46.98 47.91
N ALA A 423 11.88 47.66 47.01
CA ALA A 423 11.15 48.89 47.29
C ALA A 423 9.82 48.68 48.05
N SER A 424 9.29 47.46 48.08
CA SER A 424 8.02 47.11 48.75
C SER A 424 8.18 46.54 50.17
N LEU A 425 9.40 46.40 50.67
CA LEU A 425 9.68 46.04 52.07
C LEU A 425 9.49 47.27 52.99
N PRO A 426 8.61 47.23 54.02
CA PRO A 426 8.33 48.39 54.87
C PRO A 426 9.52 48.75 55.76
N THR A 427 9.95 50.01 55.73
CA THR A 427 10.93 50.60 56.66
C THR A 427 10.35 50.64 58.08
N ALA A 428 10.64 49.61 58.89
CA ALA A 428 10.35 49.62 60.32
C ALA A 428 11.25 50.64 61.03
N SER A 429 10.63 51.61 61.71
CA SER A 429 11.27 52.69 62.46
C SER A 429 12.02 52.17 63.69
N LEU A 430 13.29 52.58 63.80
CA LEU A 430 14.18 52.42 64.94
C LEU A 430 13.69 53.18 66.17
N HIS A 431 13.71 52.52 67.34
CA HIS A 431 13.60 53.16 68.66
C HIS A 431 14.88 52.86 69.46
N PRO A 432 15.56 53.86 70.08
CA PRO A 432 16.83 53.64 70.79
C PRO A 432 16.67 53.76 72.30
N SER A 433 17.31 52.89 73.10
CA SER A 433 17.93 53.22 74.40
C SER A 433 18.49 52.00 75.15
N GLY A 434 19.70 52.15 75.70
CA GLY A 434 20.03 51.65 77.05
C GLY A 434 20.94 50.42 77.20
N MET A 435 22.26 50.64 77.18
CA MET A 435 23.31 49.88 77.90
C MET A 435 23.15 50.00 79.44
N PRO A 436 23.92 49.32 80.33
CA PRO A 436 25.13 48.49 80.14
C PRO A 436 25.20 47.16 80.96
N GLY A 437 26.27 46.37 80.77
CA GLY A 437 26.71 45.36 81.75
C GLY A 437 27.79 44.39 81.26
N GLU A 438 29.04 44.65 81.66
CA GLU A 438 30.28 43.86 81.52
C GLU A 438 30.18 42.38 81.90
N ASP A 439 30.85 41.47 81.15
CA ASP A 439 32.18 40.93 81.50
C ASP A 439 32.67 39.84 80.52
N GLN A 440 33.98 39.88 80.26
CA GLN A 440 34.83 38.93 79.50
C GLN A 440 35.17 37.66 80.35
N PRO A 441 36.04 36.70 79.92
CA PRO A 441 36.46 36.20 78.60
C PRO A 441 36.53 34.62 78.52
N THR A 442 36.97 34.11 77.36
CA THR A 442 37.89 32.95 77.14
C THR A 442 37.41 31.75 76.27
N LEU A 443 38.22 31.56 75.22
CA LEU A 443 38.62 30.36 74.46
C LEU A 443 38.41 28.97 75.10
N SER A 444 37.93 28.00 74.29
CA SER A 444 38.73 26.86 73.77
C SER A 444 37.94 25.55 73.57
N ALA A 445 38.25 24.89 72.45
CA ALA A 445 38.46 23.45 72.26
C ALA A 445 37.33 22.40 72.44
N ALA A 446 37.18 21.63 71.35
CA ALA A 446 37.28 20.16 71.30
C ALA A 446 36.16 19.27 71.91
N SER A 447 35.49 18.58 70.98
CA SER A 447 35.31 17.12 70.92
C SER A 447 34.87 16.33 72.18
N SER A 448 33.73 15.65 71.99
CA SER A 448 33.57 14.19 72.10
C SER A 448 32.91 13.59 73.36
N ILE A 449 32.17 12.49 73.09
CA ILE A 449 32.10 11.21 73.84
C ILE A 449 30.82 10.82 74.63
N LEU A 450 30.11 9.86 74.01
CA LEU A 450 29.68 8.52 74.47
C LEU A 450 28.47 8.30 75.41
N SER A 451 27.54 7.44 74.94
CA SER A 451 27.38 6.00 75.31
C SER A 451 25.92 5.55 75.12
N GLY A 452 25.55 4.33 74.73
CA GLY A 452 26.26 3.06 74.51
C GLY A 452 25.50 2.18 73.48
N SER A 453 26.20 1.26 72.78
CA SER A 453 26.33 -0.18 73.12
C SER A 453 25.14 -1.03 72.61
N SER A 454 25.25 -2.10 71.82
CA SER A 454 26.39 -2.95 71.45
C SER A 454 26.01 -3.94 70.33
N SER A 455 27.04 -4.37 69.59
CA SER A 455 27.33 -5.75 69.10
C SER A 455 26.43 -6.35 67.99
N SER A 456 26.91 -7.09 66.98
CA SER A 456 28.27 -7.55 66.64
C SER A 456 28.25 -8.42 65.37
N ILE A 457 29.40 -8.42 64.67
CA ILE A 457 30.10 -9.57 64.03
C ILE A 457 29.82 -9.92 62.53
N MET A 458 30.86 -9.57 61.74
CA MET A 458 31.62 -10.31 60.70
C MET A 458 30.96 -10.91 59.44
N GLY A 459 31.61 -10.60 58.30
CA GLY A 459 32.09 -11.64 57.40
C GLY A 459 31.84 -11.40 55.90
N MET A 460 32.76 -10.72 55.23
CA MET A 460 33.07 -10.93 53.80
C MET A 460 33.69 -12.35 53.65
N PRO A 461 33.58 -13.07 52.50
CA PRO A 461 34.06 -12.58 51.20
C PRO A 461 33.32 -13.03 49.91
N GLU A 462 33.57 -12.26 48.85
CA GLU A 462 33.86 -12.63 47.45
C GLU A 462 33.63 -14.09 46.98
N THR A 463 32.85 -14.28 45.89
CA THR A 463 33.12 -15.25 44.79
C THR A 463 32.07 -15.16 43.66
N ILE A 464 32.58 -15.09 42.42
CA ILE A 464 31.98 -15.48 41.12
C ILE A 464 31.98 -17.04 41.11
N PRO A 465 30.99 -17.82 40.57
CA PRO A 465 30.75 -17.90 39.12
C PRO A 465 29.38 -18.40 38.59
N GLU A 466 29.30 -18.35 37.24
CA GLU A 466 28.73 -19.35 36.32
C GLU A 466 27.29 -19.26 35.77
N GLU A 467 27.25 -19.37 34.42
CA GLU A 467 26.12 -19.66 33.54
C GLU A 467 25.43 -21.00 33.89
N PRO A 468 24.26 -21.28 33.29
CA PRO A 468 24.32 -22.35 32.30
C PRO A 468 23.56 -22.10 31.00
N ARG A 469 24.21 -22.51 29.90
CA ARG A 469 23.61 -23.00 28.65
C ARG A 469 23.02 -24.40 28.84
N VAL A 470 21.82 -24.66 28.31
CA VAL A 470 21.35 -25.94 27.69
C VAL A 470 20.21 -25.54 26.71
N VAL A 471 20.36 -25.60 25.38
CA VAL A 471 20.31 -26.73 24.42
C VAL A 471 18.91 -27.33 24.19
N ASN A 472 18.47 -27.18 22.93
CA ASN A 472 17.60 -27.99 22.06
C ASN A 472 16.37 -28.74 22.60
N GLY A 473 15.26 -28.58 21.87
CA GLY A 473 14.14 -29.53 21.87
C GLY A 473 13.16 -29.26 20.72
N ALA A 474 13.27 -30.05 19.66
CA ALA A 474 12.29 -30.15 18.58
C ALA A 474 11.11 -31.03 19.01
N SER A 475 9.90 -30.74 18.53
CA SER A 475 8.84 -31.73 18.30
C SER A 475 7.64 -31.11 17.55
N THR A 476 7.56 -31.48 16.27
CA THR A 476 6.48 -32.22 15.58
C THR A 476 5.09 -32.37 16.23
N MET A 477 4.10 -32.55 15.32
CA MET A 477 2.68 -32.96 15.48
C MET A 477 1.70 -31.80 15.70
N GLU A 478 0.53 -31.71 15.06
CA GLU A 478 -0.35 -32.79 14.61
C GLU A 478 -1.35 -32.29 13.54
N GLN A 479 -1.69 -33.17 12.60
CA GLN A 479 -2.76 -33.01 11.62
C GLN A 479 -4.12 -33.45 12.21
N LEU A 480 -5.19 -33.08 11.48
CA LEU A 480 -6.54 -33.69 11.36
C LEU A 480 -7.70 -32.90 12.00
N PRO A 481 -8.95 -33.10 11.54
CA PRO A 481 -9.41 -33.36 10.17
C PRO A 481 -10.58 -32.45 9.73
N MET A 482 -10.90 -32.58 8.44
CA MET A 482 -12.15 -32.18 7.78
C MET A 482 -13.38 -32.77 8.48
N ASP A 483 -14.47 -32.00 8.50
CA ASP A 483 -15.82 -32.56 8.57
C ASP A 483 -16.76 -31.87 7.58
N ASN A 484 -17.40 -32.72 6.77
CA ASN A 484 -18.43 -32.43 5.79
C ASN A 484 -19.77 -32.79 6.42
N SER A 485 -20.79 -31.93 6.36
CA SER A 485 -22.14 -32.34 5.91
C SER A 485 -23.21 -31.24 6.03
N MET A 486 -23.93 -31.11 4.90
CA MET A 486 -25.38 -30.96 4.74
C MET A 486 -26.18 -29.86 5.48
N SER A 487 -26.77 -28.98 4.68
CA SER A 487 -28.23 -28.86 4.41
C SER A 487 -28.50 -27.41 3.98
N GLY A 488 -29.14 -27.10 2.85
CA GLY A 488 -30.46 -27.54 2.44
C GLY A 488 -31.46 -26.43 2.76
N PHE A 489 -31.60 -25.41 1.90
CA PHE A 489 -32.77 -24.53 1.97
C PHE A 489 -33.22 -24.05 0.58
N ARG A 490 -34.46 -24.46 0.26
CA ARG A 490 -35.26 -24.12 -0.91
C ARG A 490 -35.54 -22.62 -0.99
N ARG A 491 -35.52 -22.09 -2.21
CA ARG A 491 -36.20 -20.84 -2.60
C ARG A 491 -37.73 -21.06 -2.61
N PRO A 492 -38.50 -19.99 -2.38
CA PRO A 492 -39.77 -19.81 -3.07
C PRO A 492 -39.71 -18.64 -4.06
N ASP A 493 -40.47 -18.83 -5.15
CA ASP A 493 -40.71 -17.90 -6.24
C ASP A 493 -41.60 -16.69 -5.85
N MET A 494 -41.36 -15.62 -6.61
CA MET A 494 -42.23 -14.55 -7.10
C MET A 494 -43.49 -14.11 -6.34
N SER A 495 -43.59 -12.79 -6.16
CA SER A 495 -44.71 -12.00 -6.70
C SER A 495 -44.43 -10.49 -6.72
N THR A 496 -44.43 -9.94 -7.94
CA THR A 496 -45.12 -8.73 -8.43
C THR A 496 -45.50 -7.63 -7.43
N GLU A 497 -44.99 -6.41 -7.63
CA GLU A 497 -45.78 -5.19 -7.46
C GLU A 497 -45.34 -4.08 -8.42
N MET A 498 -46.35 -3.49 -9.09
CA MET A 498 -46.24 -2.47 -10.13
C MET A 498 -46.28 -1.04 -9.56
N MET A 499 -45.82 -0.09 -10.39
CA MET A 499 -46.19 1.34 -10.51
C MET A 499 -45.47 2.39 -9.63
N PRO A 500 -45.46 3.69 -10.03
CA PRO A 500 -45.44 4.24 -11.40
C PRO A 500 -44.42 5.38 -11.62
N GLN A 501 -44.32 5.73 -12.90
CA GLN A 501 -43.73 6.95 -13.48
C GLN A 501 -43.97 8.24 -12.67
N LYS A 502 -42.94 9.09 -12.61
CA LYS A 502 -43.15 10.55 -12.64
C LYS A 502 -42.24 11.22 -13.65
N ARG A 503 -42.86 11.58 -14.78
CA ARG A 503 -42.38 12.59 -15.72
C ARG A 503 -42.20 13.93 -15.00
N GLY A 504 -41.08 14.59 -15.29
CA GLY A 504 -40.88 16.01 -15.05
C GLY A 504 -40.07 16.58 -16.20
N SER A 505 -40.76 17.08 -17.23
CA SER A 505 -40.19 17.99 -18.22
C SER A 505 -39.86 19.32 -17.55
N MET A 506 -38.76 19.98 -17.92
CA MET A 506 -38.77 21.26 -18.64
C MET A 506 -37.39 21.96 -18.64
N LYS A 507 -37.11 22.49 -19.83
CA LYS A 507 -36.50 23.80 -20.12
C LYS A 507 -34.98 23.98 -20.00
N GLN A 508 -34.38 23.97 -21.19
CA GLN A 508 -33.69 25.12 -21.81
C GLN A 508 -33.35 26.29 -20.88
N GLY A 509 -32.05 26.59 -20.84
CA GLY A 509 -31.48 27.85 -20.40
C GLY A 509 -30.06 27.98 -20.96
N THR A 510 -29.96 28.48 -22.19
CA THR A 510 -28.74 29.09 -22.73
C THR A 510 -28.32 30.25 -21.86
N GLU A 511 -27.10 30.24 -21.34
CA GLU A 511 -26.39 31.46 -20.96
C GLU A 511 -24.88 31.28 -21.14
N THR A 512 -24.38 31.98 -22.15
CA THR A 512 -22.99 32.32 -22.41
C THR A 512 -22.53 33.35 -21.39
N ALA A 513 -21.48 33.06 -20.61
CA ALA A 513 -20.71 34.09 -19.93
C ALA A 513 -19.25 33.62 -19.79
N GLY A 514 -18.35 34.38 -20.40
CA GLY A 514 -16.92 34.09 -20.46
C GLY A 514 -16.21 34.28 -19.13
N MET A 515 -15.11 33.53 -18.96
CA MET A 515 -14.13 33.82 -17.93
C MET A 515 -12.72 33.88 -18.51
N ARG A 516 -12.09 35.02 -18.19
CA ARG A 516 -10.78 35.50 -18.61
C ARG A 516 -9.66 34.60 -18.10
N ARG A 517 -8.64 34.41 -18.94
CA ARG A 517 -7.32 33.90 -18.54
C ARG A 517 -6.58 34.94 -17.68
N PRO A 518 -5.80 34.54 -16.67
CA PRO A 518 -4.86 35.44 -16.00
C PRO A 518 -3.58 35.61 -16.85
N PRO A 519 -2.98 36.82 -16.88
CA PRO A 519 -1.76 37.05 -17.63
C PRO A 519 -0.50 36.60 -16.88
N THR A 520 0.45 36.20 -17.70
CA THR A 520 1.80 35.72 -17.46
C THR A 520 2.80 36.84 -17.11
N SER A 521 3.77 36.48 -16.26
CA SER A 521 5.15 36.99 -16.08
C SER A 521 5.41 38.46 -15.67
N PRO A 522 6.25 38.72 -14.64
CA PRO A 522 6.80 40.05 -14.35
C PRO A 522 8.05 40.38 -15.21
N PRO A 523 8.44 41.66 -15.33
CA PRO A 523 9.45 42.12 -16.28
C PRO A 523 10.88 41.77 -15.83
N GLN A 524 11.71 41.41 -16.81
CA GLN A 524 13.16 41.36 -16.65
C GLN A 524 13.72 42.78 -16.70
N GLU A 525 14.48 43.16 -15.68
CA GLU A 525 15.22 44.41 -15.58
C GLU A 525 16.66 44.13 -16.01
N GLU A 526 17.01 44.49 -17.24
CA GLU A 526 18.37 44.43 -17.77
C GLU A 526 19.20 45.57 -17.16
N LEU A 527 20.25 45.20 -16.44
CA LEU A 527 21.20 46.13 -15.84
C LEU A 527 22.40 46.27 -16.79
N ASN A 528 22.44 47.39 -17.51
CA ASN A 528 23.59 47.79 -18.35
C ASN A 528 24.79 48.11 -17.45
N LEU A 529 25.89 47.39 -17.64
CA LEU A 529 27.22 47.72 -17.13
C LEU A 529 28.00 48.32 -18.29
N ASP A 530 28.01 49.65 -18.41
CA ASP A 530 28.99 50.42 -19.18
C ASP A 530 28.83 51.87 -18.76
N ASP A 531 29.43 52.22 -17.62
CA ASP A 531 29.88 53.57 -17.29
C ASP A 531 30.57 53.52 -15.92
N ILE A 532 31.89 53.67 -15.94
CA ILE A 532 32.72 54.46 -15.01
C ILE A 532 34.17 54.02 -15.28
N ASN A 533 34.86 54.84 -16.05
CA ASN A 533 36.31 54.83 -16.15
C ASN A 533 36.82 56.27 -15.94
N VAL A 534 37.86 56.38 -15.11
CA VAL A 534 38.98 57.35 -15.17
C VAL A 534 38.65 58.85 -15.03
N ILE A 535 38.98 59.43 -13.86
CA ILE A 535 39.81 60.65 -13.75
C ILE A 535 40.75 60.48 -12.56
N GLY A 536 42.05 60.70 -12.79
CA GLY A 536 43.09 60.67 -11.76
C GLY A 536 43.55 62.04 -11.26
N SER A 537 44.46 61.97 -10.29
CA SER A 537 45.42 62.97 -9.80
C SER A 537 44.90 64.19 -9.01
N GLY A 538 45.59 64.48 -7.90
CA GLY A 538 45.55 65.77 -7.21
C GLY A 538 45.67 65.67 -5.69
N GLU A 539 46.84 66.03 -5.17
CA GLU A 539 47.15 66.21 -3.75
C GLU A 539 46.20 67.19 -3.04
N GLY A 540 45.98 66.98 -1.73
CA GLY A 540 45.26 67.96 -0.91
C GLY A 540 44.96 67.46 0.50
N VAL A 541 45.89 67.72 1.42
CA VAL A 541 45.71 67.61 2.88
C VAL A 541 44.54 68.48 3.33
N GLN A 542 43.49 67.89 3.91
CA GLN A 542 42.66 68.57 4.92
C GLN A 542 42.08 67.58 5.94
N PHE A 543 42.32 67.91 7.21
CA PHE A 543 41.68 67.36 8.39
C PHE A 543 40.15 67.49 8.30
N VAL A 544 39.41 66.39 8.43
CA VAL A 544 37.96 66.42 8.65
C VAL A 544 37.58 65.50 9.81
N HIS A 545 36.83 66.09 10.73
CA HIS A 545 36.34 65.53 11.98
C HIS A 545 35.74 64.12 11.84
N LYS A 546 36.22 63.24 12.73
CA LYS A 546 35.69 61.89 13.00
C LYS A 546 34.33 62.00 13.72
N ALA A 547 33.29 62.38 12.99
CA ALA A 547 31.92 62.23 13.45
C ALA A 547 31.48 60.77 13.21
N LYS A 548 31.26 60.01 14.29
CA LYS A 548 30.53 58.73 14.27
C LYS A 548 29.10 59.00 13.78
N SER A 549 28.89 59.04 12.47
CA SER A 549 27.53 58.99 11.93
C SER A 549 27.03 57.55 12.11
N ILE A 550 25.97 57.43 12.90
CA ILE A 550 25.21 56.20 13.06
C ILE A 550 24.61 55.91 11.67
N ALA A 551 25.28 55.05 10.90
CA ALA A 551 24.79 54.57 9.63
C ALA A 551 23.37 54.02 9.84
N SER A 552 22.42 54.53 9.04
CA SER A 552 21.00 54.21 9.19
C SER A 552 20.78 52.69 9.11
N SER A 553 20.09 52.13 10.12
CA SER A 553 19.86 50.68 10.30
C SER A 553 19.23 49.96 9.09
N ASN A 554 18.67 50.72 8.14
CA ASN A 554 18.09 50.20 6.90
C ASN A 554 19.13 49.75 5.86
N THR A 555 20.32 50.36 5.82
CA THR A 555 21.37 49.96 4.86
C THR A 555 22.00 48.62 5.24
N SER A 556 22.37 48.44 6.52
CA SER A 556 22.88 47.17 7.06
C SER A 556 21.88 46.02 6.87
N ARG A 557 20.59 46.22 7.16
CA ARG A 557 19.55 45.20 6.92
C ARG A 557 19.41 44.81 5.45
N LYS A 558 19.60 45.77 4.52
CA LYS A 558 19.50 45.51 3.07
C LYS A 558 20.69 44.69 2.57
N GLU A 559 21.91 45.00 3.01
CA GLU A 559 23.10 44.20 2.68
C GLU A 559 23.02 42.79 3.26
N PHE A 560 22.55 42.69 4.50
CA PHE A 560 22.36 41.41 5.16
C PHE A 560 21.33 40.51 4.41
N ARG A 561 20.18 41.07 3.99
CA ARG A 561 19.21 40.35 3.14
C ARG A 561 19.81 39.91 1.80
N ARG A 562 20.68 40.73 1.19
CA ARG A 562 21.39 40.38 -0.04
C ARG A 562 22.37 39.23 0.17
N LEU A 563 23.11 39.23 1.28
CA LEU A 563 23.99 38.13 1.67
C LEU A 563 23.19 36.83 1.86
N LYS A 564 22.10 36.87 2.64
CA LYS A 564 21.23 35.70 2.85
C LYS A 564 20.61 35.16 1.56
N ALA A 565 20.18 36.05 0.65
CA ALA A 565 19.68 35.65 -0.66
C ALA A 565 20.78 35.02 -1.54
N ARG A 566 22.01 35.54 -1.48
CA ARG A 566 23.17 34.91 -2.17
C ARG A 566 23.49 33.54 -1.58
N GLN A 567 23.44 33.40 -0.25
CA GLN A 567 23.65 32.12 0.42
C GLN A 567 22.61 31.08 0.00
N ALA A 568 21.33 31.46 -0.04
CA ALA A 568 20.25 30.59 -0.49
C ALA A 568 20.44 30.15 -1.94
N ARG A 569 20.78 31.08 -2.85
CA ARG A 569 21.05 30.75 -4.26
C ARG A 569 22.24 29.82 -4.43
N LEU A 570 23.33 30.05 -3.71
CA LEU A 570 24.51 29.19 -3.76
C LEU A 570 24.18 27.79 -3.23
N LYS A 571 23.44 27.69 -2.13
CA LYS A 571 22.96 26.42 -1.58
C LYS A 571 22.09 25.68 -2.59
N ASP A 572 21.15 26.37 -3.24
CA ASP A 572 20.28 25.77 -4.25
C ASP A 572 21.06 25.32 -5.49
N ASN A 573 22.02 26.12 -5.96
CA ASN A 573 22.88 25.76 -7.09
C ASN A 573 23.77 24.54 -6.79
N LEU A 574 24.28 24.44 -5.55
CA LEU A 574 25.10 23.30 -5.13
C LEU A 574 24.29 22.04 -4.89
N LEU A 575 23.04 22.16 -4.43
CA LEU A 575 22.13 21.03 -4.26
C LEU A 575 21.41 20.62 -5.55
N ALA A 576 21.27 21.53 -6.52
CA ALA A 576 20.56 21.29 -7.78
C ALA A 576 21.04 20.05 -8.56
N PRO A 577 22.35 19.73 -8.65
CA PRO A 577 22.81 18.49 -9.29
C PRO A 577 22.29 17.24 -8.58
N VAL A 578 22.26 17.24 -7.23
CA VAL A 578 21.81 16.10 -6.43
C VAL A 578 20.29 15.93 -6.52
N THR A 579 19.53 17.04 -6.56
CA THR A 579 18.07 16.98 -6.72
C THR A 579 17.67 16.56 -8.13
N LYS A 580 18.33 17.10 -9.17
CA LYS A 580 18.16 16.64 -10.56
C LYS A 580 18.50 15.16 -10.71
N PHE A 581 19.60 14.72 -10.09
CA PHE A 581 19.97 13.30 -10.04
C PHE A 581 18.87 12.44 -9.41
N SER A 582 18.33 12.85 -8.27
CA SER A 582 17.22 12.13 -7.63
C SER A 582 15.99 12.02 -8.54
N TYR A 583 15.71 13.03 -9.36
CA TYR A 583 14.61 12.99 -10.32
C TYR A 583 14.89 11.99 -11.45
N TYR A 584 16.08 12.04 -12.05
CA TYR A 584 16.44 11.14 -13.14
C TYR A 584 16.41 9.67 -12.74
N VAL A 585 16.88 9.34 -11.54
CA VAL A 585 16.84 7.94 -11.10
C VAL A 585 15.43 7.50 -10.74
N ARG A 586 14.59 8.37 -10.18
CA ARG A 586 13.17 8.06 -10.00
C ARG A 586 12.52 7.75 -11.35
N ALA A 587 12.79 8.56 -12.37
CA ALA A 587 12.31 8.29 -13.72
C ALA A 587 12.85 6.96 -14.29
N ALA A 588 14.14 6.67 -14.13
CA ALA A 588 14.74 5.39 -14.55
C ALA A 588 14.13 4.19 -13.82
N CYS A 589 13.89 4.31 -12.50
CA CYS A 589 13.22 3.29 -11.70
C CYS A 589 11.78 3.05 -12.19
N LEU A 590 11.04 4.11 -12.52
CA LEU A 590 9.69 3.98 -13.09
C LEU A 590 9.70 3.30 -14.47
N ILE A 591 10.70 3.58 -15.30
CA ILE A 591 10.88 2.91 -16.60
C ILE A 591 11.17 1.41 -16.40
N ILE A 592 12.09 1.05 -15.50
CA ILE A 592 12.40 -0.35 -15.19
C ILE A 592 11.17 -1.08 -14.64
N LEU A 593 10.43 -0.44 -13.73
CA LEU A 593 9.18 -1.00 -13.20
C LEU A 593 8.14 -1.20 -14.30
N GLY A 594 7.99 -0.25 -15.22
CA GLY A 594 7.13 -0.37 -16.38
C GLY A 594 7.51 -1.54 -17.29
N LEU A 595 8.81 -1.74 -17.53
CA LEU A 595 9.33 -2.88 -18.31
C LEU A 595 9.07 -4.23 -17.60
N LEU A 596 9.23 -4.30 -16.28
CA LEU A 596 8.91 -5.51 -15.50
C LEU A 596 7.42 -5.85 -15.59
N ILE A 597 6.53 -4.87 -15.45
CA ILE A 597 5.08 -5.08 -15.57
C ILE A 597 4.70 -5.50 -16.99
N ALA A 598 5.23 -4.82 -18.01
CA ALA A 598 4.97 -5.16 -19.41
C ALA A 598 5.42 -6.59 -19.73
N ASN A 599 6.61 -6.99 -19.23
CA ASN A 599 7.11 -8.35 -19.39
C ASN A 599 6.20 -9.39 -18.75
N PHE A 600 5.76 -9.16 -17.51
CA PHE A 600 4.84 -10.06 -16.82
C PHE A 600 3.53 -10.25 -17.60
N GLN A 601 2.96 -9.17 -18.14
CA GLN A 601 1.74 -9.22 -18.94
C GLN A 601 1.91 -10.02 -20.24
N VAL A 602 3.01 -9.79 -20.97
CA VAL A 602 3.33 -10.56 -22.18
C VAL A 602 3.52 -12.04 -21.85
N SER A 603 4.19 -12.33 -20.74
CA SER A 603 4.42 -13.70 -20.25
C SER A 603 3.11 -14.41 -19.92
N GLN A 604 2.16 -13.74 -19.26
CA GLN A 604 0.83 -14.31 -19.00
C GLN A 604 0.09 -14.67 -20.28
N GLY A 605 0.08 -13.78 -21.28
CA GLY A 605 -0.53 -14.05 -22.58
C GLY A 605 0.11 -15.21 -23.35
N LEU A 606 1.36 -15.54 -23.04
CA LEU A 606 2.07 -16.70 -23.59
C LEU A 606 1.69 -18.01 -22.92
N PHE A 607 1.35 -18.01 -21.63
CA PHE A 607 0.92 -19.21 -20.93
C PHE A 607 -0.51 -19.63 -21.29
N ASP A 608 -1.39 -18.65 -21.50
CA ASP A 608 -2.79 -18.93 -21.84
C ASP A 608 -2.96 -19.46 -23.28
N ALA A 609 -2.14 -18.97 -24.21
CA ALA A 609 -2.30 -19.23 -25.65
C ALA A 609 -2.19 -20.71 -26.08
N PRO A 610 -1.27 -21.54 -25.55
CA PRO A 610 -1.22 -22.96 -25.86
C PRO A 610 -2.51 -23.70 -25.51
N SER A 611 -3.09 -23.43 -24.34
CA SER A 611 -4.29 -24.16 -23.88
C SER A 611 -5.51 -23.85 -24.75
N THR A 612 -5.72 -22.57 -25.07
CA THR A 612 -6.82 -22.14 -25.93
C THR A 612 -6.64 -22.60 -27.36
N PHE A 613 -5.40 -22.59 -27.87
CA PHE A 613 -5.08 -23.11 -29.18
C PHE A 613 -5.31 -24.63 -29.27
N LEU A 614 -4.83 -25.41 -28.30
CA LEU A 614 -5.03 -26.87 -28.30
C LEU A 614 -6.52 -27.23 -28.28
N GLU A 615 -7.33 -26.52 -27.50
CA GLU A 615 -8.79 -26.68 -27.51
C GLU A 615 -9.40 -26.37 -28.88
N SER A 616 -8.97 -25.28 -29.52
CA SER A 616 -9.40 -24.92 -30.87
C SER A 616 -8.93 -25.91 -31.93
N LEU A 617 -7.73 -26.49 -31.79
CA LEU A 617 -7.20 -27.51 -32.69
C LEU A 617 -8.01 -28.80 -32.56
N LEU A 618 -8.44 -29.16 -31.35
CA LEU A 618 -9.26 -30.34 -31.10
C LEU A 618 -10.67 -30.21 -31.67
N THR A 619 -11.26 -29.03 -31.62
CA THR A 619 -12.59 -28.82 -32.21
C THR A 619 -12.51 -28.92 -33.74
N THR A 620 -11.49 -28.33 -34.37
CA THR A 620 -11.29 -28.42 -35.83
C THR A 620 -10.99 -29.85 -36.29
N THR A 621 -10.13 -30.58 -35.57
CA THR A 621 -9.81 -31.99 -35.90
C THR A 621 -11.01 -32.94 -35.75
N ARG A 622 -11.95 -32.63 -34.83
CA ARG A 622 -13.20 -33.40 -34.68
C ARG A 622 -14.13 -33.28 -35.89
N MET A 623 -14.12 -32.16 -36.61
CA MET A 623 -14.95 -32.00 -37.81
C MET A 623 -14.55 -32.96 -38.92
N ARG A 624 -13.24 -33.04 -39.21
CA ARG A 624 -12.67 -34.00 -40.17
C ARG A 624 -13.16 -35.42 -39.89
N ARG A 625 -13.07 -35.82 -38.62
CA ARG A 625 -13.47 -37.14 -38.13
C ARG A 625 -14.97 -37.39 -38.31
N ASN A 626 -15.79 -36.43 -37.88
CA ASN A 626 -17.24 -36.54 -37.95
C ASN A 626 -17.75 -36.69 -39.38
N VAL A 627 -17.08 -36.09 -40.37
CA VAL A 627 -17.42 -36.23 -41.80
C VAL A 627 -17.26 -37.68 -42.26
N ILE A 628 -16.15 -38.33 -41.92
CA ILE A 628 -15.91 -39.73 -42.31
C ILE A 628 -16.90 -40.66 -41.59
N LEU A 629 -17.13 -40.43 -40.29
CA LEU A 629 -18.13 -41.18 -39.54
C LEU A 629 -19.53 -41.03 -40.15
N LEU A 630 -19.96 -39.82 -40.51
CA LEU A 630 -21.25 -39.61 -41.16
C LEU A 630 -21.37 -40.38 -42.47
N ALA A 631 -20.32 -40.35 -43.30
CA ALA A 631 -20.29 -41.12 -44.55
C ALA A 631 -20.40 -42.63 -44.29
N GLN A 632 -19.67 -43.16 -43.31
CA GLN A 632 -19.76 -44.56 -42.89
C GLN A 632 -21.17 -44.91 -42.40
N GLN A 633 -21.77 -44.09 -41.54
CA GLN A 633 -23.13 -44.32 -41.00
C GLN A 633 -24.18 -44.26 -42.11
N PHE A 634 -24.07 -43.32 -43.06
CA PHE A 634 -24.98 -43.25 -44.21
C PHE A 634 -24.82 -44.44 -45.14
N ARG A 635 -23.59 -44.96 -45.32
CA ARG A 635 -23.36 -46.17 -46.10
C ARG A 635 -23.98 -47.40 -45.43
N MET A 636 -23.76 -47.57 -44.13
CA MET A 636 -24.35 -48.66 -43.35
C MET A 636 -25.87 -48.58 -43.31
N ALA A 637 -26.43 -47.37 -43.14
CA ALA A 637 -27.87 -47.15 -43.23
C ALA A 637 -28.41 -47.57 -44.61
N SER A 638 -27.74 -47.18 -45.71
CA SER A 638 -28.14 -47.58 -47.06
C SER A 638 -28.13 -49.11 -47.24
N TRP A 639 -27.15 -49.80 -46.66
CA TRP A 639 -27.05 -51.25 -46.76
C TRP A 639 -28.16 -51.95 -45.95
N TRP A 640 -28.39 -51.56 -44.71
CA TRP A 640 -29.49 -52.11 -43.89
C TRP A 640 -30.86 -51.84 -44.51
N ALA A 641 -31.04 -50.68 -45.16
CA ALA A 641 -32.26 -50.37 -45.89
C ALA A 641 -32.50 -51.32 -47.07
N GLN A 642 -31.45 -51.67 -47.80
CA GLN A 642 -31.52 -52.66 -48.90
C GLN A 642 -31.82 -54.08 -48.39
N LEU A 643 -31.35 -54.43 -47.20
CA LEU A 643 -31.66 -55.70 -46.54
C LEU A 643 -33.06 -55.74 -45.92
N GLY A 644 -33.75 -54.60 -45.80
CA GLY A 644 -35.05 -54.50 -45.15
C GLY A 644 -34.98 -54.52 -43.62
N GLU A 645 -33.80 -54.33 -43.01
CA GLU A 645 -33.60 -54.34 -41.57
C GLU A 645 -33.81 -52.95 -40.94
N GLN A 646 -35.06 -52.59 -40.68
CA GLN A 646 -35.44 -51.25 -40.20
C GLN A 646 -34.78 -50.88 -38.86
N ALA A 647 -34.67 -51.82 -37.91
CA ALA A 647 -34.11 -51.55 -36.59
C ALA A 647 -32.62 -51.16 -36.65
N ALA A 648 -31.84 -51.87 -37.48
CA ALA A 648 -30.42 -51.58 -37.68
C ALA A 648 -30.23 -50.23 -38.39
N TRP A 649 -31.05 -49.95 -39.42
CA TRP A 649 -31.07 -48.63 -40.07
C TRP A 649 -31.40 -47.48 -39.10
N GLN A 650 -32.44 -47.64 -38.26
CA GLN A 650 -32.82 -46.61 -37.28
C GLN A 650 -31.67 -46.29 -36.33
N ASN A 651 -30.91 -47.31 -35.91
CA ASN A 651 -29.73 -47.13 -35.07
C ASN A 651 -28.66 -46.29 -35.79
N GLN A 652 -28.33 -46.63 -37.05
CA GLN A 652 -27.34 -45.88 -37.84
C GLN A 652 -27.78 -44.42 -38.07
N ILE A 653 -29.06 -44.18 -38.39
CA ILE A 653 -29.58 -42.81 -38.58
C ILE A 653 -29.60 -42.02 -37.27
N SER A 654 -29.89 -42.64 -36.13
CA SER A 654 -29.83 -41.97 -34.83
C SER A 654 -28.39 -41.52 -34.48
N VAL A 655 -27.41 -42.39 -34.74
CA VAL A 655 -25.98 -42.05 -34.57
C VAL A 655 -25.55 -40.96 -35.55
N ALA A 656 -25.97 -41.05 -36.82
CA ALA A 656 -25.70 -40.03 -37.83
C ALA A 656 -26.29 -38.66 -37.44
N THR A 657 -27.54 -38.62 -36.99
CA THR A 657 -28.22 -37.39 -36.53
C THR A 657 -27.42 -36.72 -35.41
N THR A 658 -27.00 -37.51 -34.41
CA THR A 658 -26.17 -37.02 -33.30
C THR A 658 -24.84 -36.43 -33.79
N ASN A 659 -24.22 -37.03 -34.80
CA ASN A 659 -22.95 -36.54 -35.36
C ASN A 659 -23.13 -35.31 -36.25
N ALA A 660 -24.24 -35.20 -36.98
CA ALA A 660 -24.61 -34.01 -37.75
C ALA A 660 -24.89 -32.82 -36.83
N ASP A 661 -25.66 -33.02 -35.76
CA ASP A 661 -25.90 -32.00 -34.71
C ASP A 661 -24.57 -31.51 -34.12
N ARG A 662 -23.66 -32.44 -33.77
CA ARG A 662 -22.32 -32.09 -33.28
C ARG A 662 -21.54 -31.28 -34.31
N GLN A 663 -21.61 -31.63 -35.59
CA GLN A 663 -20.92 -30.88 -36.64
C GLN A 663 -21.45 -29.44 -36.73
N ALA A 664 -22.75 -29.24 -36.60
CA ALA A 664 -23.38 -27.92 -36.57
C ALA A 664 -22.84 -27.04 -35.43
N THR A 665 -22.56 -27.62 -34.25
CA THR A 665 -22.03 -26.85 -33.11
C THR A 665 -20.64 -26.25 -33.36
N TYR A 666 -19.88 -26.78 -34.31
CA TYR A 666 -18.54 -26.29 -34.62
C TYR A 666 -18.53 -25.18 -35.70
N LEU A 667 -19.61 -24.97 -36.45
CA LEU A 667 -19.70 -23.96 -37.52
C LEU A 667 -19.28 -22.54 -37.10
N PRO A 668 -19.71 -22.00 -35.94
CA PRO A 668 -19.32 -20.66 -35.51
C PRO A 668 -17.81 -20.49 -35.31
N GLN A 669 -17.09 -21.57 -34.99
CA GLN A 669 -15.64 -21.54 -34.78
C GLN A 669 -14.90 -21.46 -36.12
N LEU A 670 -15.39 -22.14 -37.16
CA LEU A 670 -14.81 -22.08 -38.50
C LEU A 670 -14.98 -20.73 -39.18
N PHE A 671 -16.01 -19.97 -38.82
CA PHE A 671 -16.22 -18.62 -39.37
C PHE A 671 -15.00 -17.71 -39.14
N GLN A 672 -14.22 -17.96 -38.09
CA GLN A 672 -13.00 -17.20 -37.79
C GLN A 672 -11.84 -17.49 -38.77
N TYR A 673 -11.93 -18.57 -39.56
CA TYR A 673 -10.89 -19.01 -40.50
C TYR A 673 -11.28 -18.78 -41.97
N ASN A 674 -12.32 -17.97 -42.22
CA ASN A 674 -12.93 -17.85 -43.55
C ASN A 674 -12.05 -17.15 -44.60
N ASP A 675 -11.07 -16.34 -44.19
CA ASP A 675 -10.43 -15.36 -45.09
C ASP A 675 -9.05 -15.79 -45.66
N ASP A 676 -8.38 -16.82 -45.12
CA ASP A 676 -6.93 -17.00 -45.32
C ASP A 676 -6.47 -18.37 -45.87
N VAL A 677 -7.34 -19.35 -46.12
CA VAL A 677 -6.92 -20.72 -46.48
C VAL A 677 -7.49 -21.15 -47.83
N ASP A 678 -6.65 -21.83 -48.63
CA ASP A 678 -6.97 -22.33 -49.98
C ASP A 678 -8.33 -23.02 -50.06
N ALA A 679 -9.06 -22.75 -51.16
CA ALA A 679 -10.40 -23.30 -51.35
C ALA A 679 -10.37 -24.83 -51.49
N ALA A 680 -11.14 -25.51 -50.65
CA ALA A 680 -11.36 -26.95 -50.71
C ALA A 680 -12.08 -27.32 -52.01
N GLN A 681 -11.62 -28.37 -52.68
CA GLN A 681 -12.20 -28.85 -53.93
C GLN A 681 -13.19 -30.00 -53.66
N ILE A 682 -14.48 -29.76 -53.93
CA ILE A 682 -15.52 -30.79 -53.90
C ILE A 682 -16.01 -31.11 -55.31
N LEU A 683 -16.48 -32.34 -55.50
CA LEU A 683 -17.16 -32.77 -56.71
C LEU A 683 -18.66 -32.55 -56.54
N GLN A 684 -19.20 -31.61 -57.31
CA GLN A 684 -20.63 -31.38 -57.41
C GLN A 684 -21.16 -31.98 -58.72
N PRO A 685 -22.22 -32.81 -58.69
CA PRO A 685 -22.85 -33.29 -59.92
C PRO A 685 -23.54 -32.13 -60.65
N GLN A 686 -23.24 -31.92 -61.94
CA GLN A 686 -23.78 -30.78 -62.72
C GLN A 686 -25.27 -30.88 -63.04
N ARG A 687 -25.85 -32.09 -63.06
CA ARG A 687 -27.28 -32.34 -63.35
C ARG A 687 -27.80 -33.56 -62.60
N HIS A 688 -29.12 -33.66 -62.46
CA HIS A 688 -29.80 -34.89 -62.04
C HIS A 688 -29.66 -35.95 -63.13
N GLY A 689 -28.61 -36.77 -63.04
CA GLY A 689 -28.34 -37.85 -63.97
C GLY A 689 -27.05 -38.60 -63.61
N PHE A 690 -27.05 -39.91 -63.85
CA PHE A 690 -25.97 -40.80 -63.46
C PHE A 690 -24.63 -40.50 -64.15
N ASP A 691 -24.69 -40.11 -65.43
CA ASP A 691 -23.52 -39.80 -66.27
C ASP A 691 -23.17 -38.30 -66.30
N ALA A 692 -23.78 -37.48 -65.43
CA ALA A 692 -23.52 -36.05 -65.44
C ALA A 692 -22.05 -35.79 -65.06
N PRO A 693 -21.29 -35.01 -65.87
CA PRO A 693 -19.90 -34.70 -65.56
C PRO A 693 -19.80 -34.06 -64.16
N LYS A 694 -18.87 -34.56 -63.35
CA LYS A 694 -18.60 -34.03 -62.01
C LYS A 694 -17.85 -32.71 -62.17
N GLN A 695 -18.42 -31.61 -61.68
CA GLN A 695 -17.73 -30.31 -61.65
C GLN A 695 -16.96 -30.18 -60.36
N VAL A 696 -15.68 -29.83 -60.47
CA VAL A 696 -14.87 -29.44 -59.31
C VAL A 696 -15.31 -28.03 -58.89
N VAL A 697 -15.88 -27.93 -57.70
CA VAL A 697 -16.28 -26.66 -57.09
C VAL A 697 -15.30 -26.37 -55.96
N THR A 698 -14.68 -25.20 -56.03
CA THR A 698 -13.83 -24.66 -54.97
C THR A 698 -14.71 -23.92 -53.96
N THR A 699 -14.65 -24.32 -52.70
CA THR A 699 -15.42 -23.72 -51.60
C THR A 699 -14.51 -23.44 -50.40
N ASN A 700 -14.80 -22.40 -49.63
CA ASN A 700 -14.07 -22.15 -48.39
C ASN A 700 -14.45 -23.23 -47.33
N TYR A 701 -13.67 -23.37 -46.27
CA TYR A 701 -13.89 -24.40 -45.25
C TYR A 701 -15.20 -24.23 -44.48
N TYR A 702 -15.66 -22.99 -44.30
CA TYR A 702 -16.91 -22.70 -43.62
C TYR A 702 -18.12 -23.18 -44.43
N ASP A 703 -18.18 -22.83 -45.72
CA ASP A 703 -19.20 -23.28 -46.66
C ASP A 703 -19.10 -24.78 -46.89
N LEU A 704 -17.90 -25.36 -46.92
CA LEU A 704 -17.72 -26.81 -46.94
C LEU A 704 -18.38 -27.49 -45.74
N ALA A 705 -18.08 -27.00 -44.53
CA ALA A 705 -18.66 -27.51 -43.29
C ALA A 705 -20.18 -27.31 -43.27
N ARG A 706 -20.67 -26.18 -43.78
CA ARG A 706 -22.09 -25.85 -43.85
C ARG A 706 -22.82 -26.78 -44.82
N ILE A 707 -22.31 -26.95 -46.04
CA ILE A 707 -22.87 -27.87 -47.04
C ILE A 707 -22.86 -29.31 -46.50
N ALA A 708 -21.77 -29.74 -45.86
CA ALA A 708 -21.71 -31.05 -45.22
C ALA A 708 -22.78 -31.19 -44.13
N THR A 709 -22.89 -30.21 -43.23
CA THR A 709 -23.90 -30.21 -42.15
C THR A 709 -25.32 -30.22 -42.69
N GLU A 710 -25.65 -29.32 -43.63
CA GLU A 710 -26.97 -29.22 -44.27
C GLU A 710 -27.33 -30.53 -45.01
N SER A 711 -26.40 -31.11 -45.78
CA SER A 711 -26.64 -32.37 -46.49
C SER A 711 -26.81 -33.56 -45.54
N GLY A 712 -26.05 -33.58 -44.44
CA GLY A 712 -26.18 -34.60 -43.39
C GLY A 712 -27.55 -34.55 -42.69
N HIS A 713 -28.02 -33.35 -42.31
CA HIS A 713 -29.36 -33.19 -41.74
C HIS A 713 -30.46 -33.61 -42.71
N ASN A 714 -30.39 -33.17 -43.97
CA ASN A 714 -31.37 -33.56 -44.99
C ASN A 714 -31.45 -35.09 -45.17
N LEU A 715 -30.33 -35.81 -45.04
CA LEU A 715 -30.34 -37.28 -45.09
C LEU A 715 -31.00 -37.92 -43.87
N CYS A 716 -30.76 -37.36 -42.69
CA CYS A 716 -31.33 -37.86 -41.44
C CYS A 716 -32.85 -37.63 -41.34
N GLU A 717 -33.39 -36.66 -42.08
CA GLU A 717 -34.84 -36.36 -42.12
C GLU A 717 -35.65 -37.32 -43.01
N TYR A 718 -35.00 -38.07 -43.91
CA TYR A 718 -35.71 -39.03 -44.76
C TYR A 718 -36.23 -40.22 -43.96
N ALA A 719 -37.50 -40.55 -44.15
CA ALA A 719 -38.13 -41.71 -43.54
C ALA A 719 -37.65 -43.02 -44.16
N TRP A 720 -37.88 -44.12 -43.45
CA TRP A 720 -37.50 -45.48 -43.86
C TRP A 720 -38.04 -45.86 -45.24
N GLU A 721 -39.26 -45.44 -45.58
CA GLU A 721 -39.92 -45.73 -46.86
C GLU A 721 -39.19 -45.12 -48.05
N VAL A 722 -38.38 -44.08 -47.81
CA VAL A 722 -37.56 -43.42 -48.83
C VAL A 722 -36.21 -44.14 -48.95
N TRP A 723 -35.59 -44.48 -47.82
CA TRP A 723 -34.30 -45.20 -47.78
C TRP A 723 -34.38 -46.62 -48.36
N SER A 724 -35.51 -47.31 -48.15
CA SER A 724 -35.74 -48.67 -48.63
C SER A 724 -36.02 -48.77 -50.15
N GLN A 725 -36.14 -47.63 -50.85
CA GLN A 725 -36.30 -47.63 -52.30
C GLN A 725 -34.98 -48.02 -52.98
N PRO A 726 -35.00 -48.89 -54.01
CA PRO A 726 -33.80 -49.27 -54.75
C PRO A 726 -33.04 -48.08 -55.35
N ASP A 727 -33.78 -47.05 -55.76
CA ASP A 727 -33.25 -45.84 -56.37
C ASP A 727 -32.67 -44.85 -55.35
N PHE A 728 -32.74 -45.13 -54.04
CA PHE A 728 -32.23 -44.21 -53.01
C PHE A 728 -30.71 -43.98 -53.11
N LEU A 729 -29.95 -44.94 -53.65
CA LEU A 729 -28.53 -44.74 -54.00
C LEU A 729 -28.30 -43.58 -54.99
N GLN A 730 -29.34 -43.16 -55.71
CA GLN A 730 -29.30 -42.00 -56.60
C GLN A 730 -29.63 -40.68 -55.90
N ASN A 731 -29.97 -40.70 -54.60
CA ASN A 731 -30.25 -39.49 -53.83
C ASN A 731 -29.04 -38.55 -53.87
N LYS A 732 -29.29 -37.27 -54.21
CA LYS A 732 -28.24 -36.25 -54.39
C LYS A 732 -27.37 -36.04 -53.14
N TYR A 733 -27.97 -36.14 -51.95
CA TYR A 733 -27.26 -35.91 -50.69
C TYR A 733 -26.42 -37.14 -50.30
N LEU A 734 -26.95 -38.35 -50.50
CA LEU A 734 -26.20 -39.58 -50.25
C LEU A 734 -24.99 -39.66 -51.19
N ARG A 735 -25.20 -39.40 -52.49
CA ARG A 735 -24.11 -39.34 -53.47
C ARG A 735 -23.07 -38.27 -53.15
N PHE A 736 -23.50 -37.10 -52.67
CA PHE A 736 -22.59 -36.05 -52.23
C PHE A 736 -21.64 -36.57 -51.16
N TRP A 737 -22.16 -37.22 -50.12
CA TRP A 737 -21.36 -37.78 -49.02
C TRP A 737 -20.42 -38.87 -49.52
N LEU A 738 -20.95 -39.88 -50.22
CA LEU A 738 -20.13 -41.02 -50.65
C LEU A 738 -19.00 -40.60 -51.62
N THR A 739 -19.23 -39.58 -52.45
CA THR A 739 -18.24 -39.07 -53.40
C THR A 739 -17.21 -38.12 -52.75
N ASN A 740 -17.62 -37.35 -51.73
CA ASN A 740 -16.80 -36.25 -51.20
C ASN A 740 -16.26 -36.48 -49.79
N ALA A 741 -16.66 -37.52 -49.05
CA ALA A 741 -16.27 -37.70 -47.66
C ALA A 741 -14.75 -37.63 -47.43
N LEU A 742 -13.96 -38.37 -48.22
CA LEU A 742 -12.49 -38.34 -48.12
C LEU A 742 -11.92 -36.98 -48.49
N ARG A 743 -12.45 -36.32 -49.52
CA ARG A 743 -11.99 -34.99 -49.97
C ARG A 743 -12.28 -33.92 -48.91
N ILE A 744 -13.46 -33.97 -48.30
CA ILE A 744 -13.87 -33.10 -47.20
C ILE A 744 -12.96 -33.37 -45.99
N GLY A 745 -12.70 -34.65 -45.68
CA GLY A 745 -11.78 -35.05 -44.62
C GLY A 745 -10.35 -34.53 -44.83
N ASP A 746 -9.80 -34.68 -46.04
CA ASP A 746 -8.47 -34.20 -46.40
C ASP A 746 -8.39 -32.68 -46.39
N ALA A 747 -9.43 -31.99 -46.86
CA ALA A 747 -9.53 -30.54 -46.76
C ALA A 747 -9.45 -30.09 -45.29
N PHE A 748 -10.24 -30.69 -44.38
CA PHE A 748 -10.13 -30.36 -42.96
C PHE A 748 -8.78 -30.75 -42.34
N ASN A 749 -8.08 -31.78 -42.87
CA ASN A 749 -6.71 -32.08 -42.45
C ASN A 749 -5.74 -30.95 -42.84
N GLN A 750 -5.85 -30.46 -44.07
CA GLN A 750 -5.05 -29.32 -44.55
C GLN A 750 -5.32 -28.08 -43.70
N LEU A 751 -6.59 -27.80 -43.36
CA LEU A 751 -6.96 -26.71 -42.46
C LEU A 751 -6.32 -26.87 -41.07
N CYS A 752 -6.35 -28.07 -40.49
CA CYS A 752 -5.71 -28.34 -39.18
C CYS A 752 -4.20 -28.13 -39.23
N THR A 753 -3.56 -28.56 -40.32
CA THR A 753 -2.11 -28.39 -40.55
C THR A 753 -1.76 -26.92 -40.73
N ALA A 754 -2.55 -26.17 -41.49
CA ALA A 754 -2.40 -24.73 -41.67
C ALA A 754 -2.58 -23.99 -40.33
N ALA A 755 -3.58 -24.35 -39.53
CA ALA A 755 -3.81 -23.79 -38.20
C ALA A 755 -2.64 -24.09 -37.25
N LEU A 756 -2.09 -25.31 -37.29
CA LEU A 756 -0.88 -25.67 -36.53
C LEU A 756 0.32 -24.83 -36.94
N ASN A 757 0.59 -24.70 -38.25
CA ASN A 757 1.70 -23.89 -38.74
C ASN A 757 1.55 -22.42 -38.37
N SER A 758 0.34 -21.85 -38.51
CA SER A 758 0.01 -20.50 -38.08
C SER A 758 0.24 -20.29 -36.57
N PHE A 759 -0.15 -21.27 -35.75
CA PHE A 759 0.15 -21.24 -34.32
C PHE A 759 1.65 -21.31 -34.05
N LEU A 760 2.39 -22.22 -34.68
CA LEU A 760 3.83 -22.33 -34.51
C LEU A 760 4.55 -21.04 -34.90
N ASP A 761 4.13 -20.39 -35.99
CA ASP A 761 4.70 -19.12 -36.44
C ASP A 761 4.32 -17.94 -35.54
N SER A 762 3.07 -17.89 -35.07
CA SER A 762 2.65 -16.93 -34.03
C SER A 762 3.47 -17.09 -32.76
N THR A 763 3.73 -18.34 -32.38
CA THR A 763 4.48 -18.69 -31.16
C THR A 763 5.96 -18.33 -31.32
N LYS A 764 6.58 -18.57 -32.49
CA LYS A 764 7.92 -18.05 -32.85
C LYS A 764 7.99 -16.52 -32.79
N SER A 765 6.99 -15.82 -33.32
CA SER A 765 6.93 -14.36 -33.31
C SER A 765 6.86 -13.79 -31.88
N ARG A 766 5.99 -14.38 -31.04
CA ARG A 766 5.92 -14.00 -29.62
C ARG A 766 7.22 -14.30 -28.88
N ASN A 767 7.91 -15.39 -29.21
CA ASN A 767 9.22 -15.69 -28.66
C ASN A 767 10.27 -14.64 -29.01
N ALA A 768 10.30 -14.21 -30.27
CA ALA A 768 11.19 -13.12 -30.68
C ALA A 768 10.89 -11.86 -29.85
N LEU A 769 9.62 -11.55 -29.59
CA LEU A 769 9.22 -10.43 -28.75
C LEU A 769 9.70 -10.59 -27.29
N VAL A 770 9.58 -11.77 -26.70
CA VAL A 770 10.10 -12.06 -25.34
C VAL A 770 11.62 -11.87 -25.27
N ILE A 771 12.36 -12.36 -26.27
CA ILE A 771 13.81 -12.20 -26.35
C ILE A 771 14.18 -10.72 -26.52
N VAL A 772 13.44 -9.97 -27.35
CA VAL A 772 13.64 -8.52 -27.50
C VAL A 772 13.37 -7.79 -26.18
N LEU A 773 12.29 -8.12 -25.45
CA LEU A 773 12.01 -7.55 -24.14
C LEU A 773 13.11 -7.89 -23.12
N MET A 774 13.65 -9.11 -23.15
CA MET A 774 14.78 -9.52 -22.33
C MET A 774 16.02 -8.67 -22.61
N MET A 775 16.36 -8.48 -23.90
CA MET A 775 17.49 -7.65 -24.30
C MET A 775 17.29 -6.18 -23.91
N LEU A 776 16.09 -5.62 -24.10
CA LEU A 776 15.75 -4.26 -23.69
C LEU A 776 15.82 -4.08 -22.17
N MET A 777 15.44 -5.09 -21.40
CA MET A 777 15.52 -5.06 -19.94
C MET A 777 16.98 -5.10 -19.46
N ILE A 778 17.81 -5.99 -20.01
CA ILE A 778 19.26 -6.02 -19.74
C ILE A 778 19.87 -4.66 -20.07
N PHE A 779 19.60 -4.14 -21.28
CA PHE A 779 20.08 -2.85 -21.72
C PHE A 779 19.61 -1.71 -20.80
N GLY A 780 18.33 -1.70 -20.41
CA GLY A 780 17.77 -0.72 -19.50
C GLY A 780 18.42 -0.73 -18.11
N ILE A 781 18.66 -1.92 -17.54
CA ILE A 781 19.35 -2.09 -16.26
C ILE A 781 20.82 -1.65 -16.36
N CYS A 782 21.53 -2.04 -17.43
CA CYS A 782 22.92 -1.62 -17.67
C CYS A 782 23.02 -0.11 -17.87
N MET A 783 22.13 0.50 -18.65
CA MET A 783 22.08 1.95 -18.86
C MET A 783 21.76 2.70 -17.57
N ALA A 784 20.79 2.23 -16.78
CA ALA A 784 20.48 2.81 -15.48
C ALA A 784 21.67 2.70 -14.53
N GLY A 785 22.33 1.53 -14.49
CA GLY A 785 23.56 1.30 -13.74
C GLY A 785 24.69 2.25 -14.14
N ALA A 786 24.98 2.37 -15.43
CA ALA A 786 26.00 3.26 -15.98
C ALA A 786 25.68 4.74 -15.70
N PHE A 787 24.43 5.15 -15.91
CA PHE A 787 23.97 6.50 -15.63
C PHE A 787 24.11 6.86 -14.16
N ILE A 788 23.69 5.97 -13.25
CA ILE A 788 23.85 6.16 -11.80
C ILE A 788 25.32 6.22 -11.42
N HIS A 789 26.16 5.35 -11.99
CA HIS A 789 27.59 5.38 -11.74
C HIS A 789 28.25 6.69 -12.21
N LEU A 790 27.94 7.15 -13.43
CA LEU A 790 28.48 8.39 -14.00
C LEU A 790 28.05 9.63 -13.19
N THR A 791 26.80 9.68 -12.78
CA THR A 791 26.25 10.79 -11.99
C THR A 791 26.81 10.81 -10.57
N LEU A 792 26.97 9.67 -9.91
CA LEU A 792 27.69 9.58 -8.63
C LEU A 792 29.15 10.03 -8.77
N ARG A 793 29.82 9.65 -9.87
CA ARG A 793 31.18 10.09 -10.17
C ARG A 793 31.25 11.61 -10.42
N HIS A 794 30.27 12.16 -11.12
CA HIS A 794 30.19 13.60 -11.38
C HIS A 794 29.91 14.39 -10.09
N GLY A 795 28.97 13.94 -9.26
CA GLY A 795 28.72 14.51 -7.94
C GLY A 795 29.98 14.51 -7.07
N ARG A 796 30.72 13.40 -7.05
CA ARG A 796 32.00 13.30 -6.33
C ARG A 796 33.06 14.26 -6.88
N ARG A 797 33.15 14.42 -8.21
CA ARG A 797 34.08 15.40 -8.81
C ARG A 797 33.75 16.82 -8.38
N LYS A 798 32.48 17.23 -8.43
CA LYS A 798 32.05 18.56 -7.98
C LYS A 798 32.37 18.75 -6.49
N GLN A 799 32.10 17.78 -5.63
CA GLN A 799 32.49 17.82 -4.22
C GLN A 799 34.01 17.98 -4.05
N LEU A 800 34.82 17.19 -4.77
CA LEU A 800 36.28 17.29 -4.71
C LEU A 800 36.81 18.64 -5.20
N ILE A 801 36.17 19.27 -6.19
CA ILE A 801 36.55 20.62 -6.63
C ILE A 801 36.29 21.64 -5.52
N VAL A 802 35.11 21.62 -4.88
CA VAL A 802 34.82 22.54 -3.76
C VAL A 802 35.81 22.32 -2.61
N LEU A 803 36.13 21.07 -2.30
CA LEU A 803 37.10 20.71 -1.27
C LEU A 803 38.52 21.18 -1.63
N LYS A 804 38.92 21.09 -2.90
CA LYS A 804 40.18 21.66 -3.38
C LYS A 804 40.18 23.19 -3.28
N THR A 805 39.07 23.86 -3.59
CA THR A 805 38.95 25.31 -3.41
C THR A 805 39.08 25.70 -1.94
N LEU A 806 38.49 24.93 -1.01
CA LEU A 806 38.67 25.12 0.44
C LEU A 806 40.14 24.95 0.87
N SER A 807 40.90 24.05 0.24
CA SER A 807 42.33 23.86 0.55
C SER A 807 43.22 25.03 0.12
N LYS A 808 42.72 25.95 -0.72
CA LYS A 808 43.44 27.15 -1.17
C LYS A 808 43.26 28.36 -0.24
N VAL A 809 42.54 28.22 0.88
CA VAL A 809 42.51 29.24 1.92
C VAL A 809 43.95 29.45 2.45
N PRO A 810 44.44 30.70 2.55
CA PRO A 810 45.80 30.97 3.03
C PRO A 810 46.09 30.29 4.37
N GLY A 811 47.28 29.71 4.52
CA GLY A 811 47.67 29.01 5.75
C GLY A 811 47.65 29.90 7.00
N SER A 812 47.82 31.21 6.86
CA SER A 812 47.65 32.18 7.95
C SER A 812 46.20 32.24 8.44
N ASP A 813 45.24 32.27 7.51
CA ASP A 813 43.82 32.38 7.83
C ASP A 813 43.27 31.05 8.40
N ARG A 814 43.74 29.91 7.89
CA ARG A 814 43.41 28.59 8.48
C ARG A 814 43.88 28.50 9.94
N ARG A 815 45.11 28.94 10.23
CA ARG A 815 45.66 28.97 11.60
C ARG A 815 44.90 29.94 12.49
N ARG A 816 44.45 31.08 11.96
CA ARG A 816 43.58 32.01 12.70
C ARG A 816 42.24 31.35 13.06
N ILE A 817 41.57 30.68 12.12
CA ILE A 817 40.31 29.97 12.40
C ILE A 817 40.53 28.89 13.48
N VAL A 818 41.65 28.16 13.42
CA VAL A 818 41.99 27.17 14.45
C VAL A 818 42.22 27.82 15.81
N ALA A 819 42.93 28.95 15.86
CA ALA A 819 43.16 29.70 17.10
C ALA A 819 41.83 30.23 17.69
N ASP A 820 40.95 30.80 16.86
CA ASP A 820 39.62 31.26 17.29
C ASP A 820 38.78 30.09 17.84
N LEU A 821 38.86 28.91 17.23
CA LEU A 821 38.20 27.69 17.73
C LEU A 821 38.85 27.17 19.03
N GLU A 822 40.17 27.29 19.18
CA GLU A 822 40.89 26.92 20.41
C GLU A 822 40.50 27.82 21.57
N GLU A 823 40.40 29.14 21.35
CA GLU A 823 39.92 30.11 22.33
C GLU A 823 38.50 29.77 22.77
N GLU A 824 37.62 29.39 21.83
CA GLU A 824 36.24 29.03 22.19
C GLU A 824 36.10 27.68 22.89
N ILE A 825 36.98 26.72 22.55
CA ILE A 825 37.09 25.46 23.28
C ILE A 825 37.57 25.73 24.71
N GLU A 826 38.60 26.55 24.90
CA GLU A 826 39.13 26.91 26.21
C GLU A 826 38.08 27.66 27.04
N GLY A 827 37.36 28.62 26.46
CA GLY A 827 36.28 29.35 27.12
C GLY A 827 35.08 28.49 27.50
N LEU A 828 34.81 27.37 26.81
CA LEU A 828 33.80 26.39 27.23
C LEU A 828 34.34 25.45 28.32
N PHE A 829 35.62 25.08 28.27
CA PHE A 829 36.26 24.30 29.33
C PHE A 829 36.38 25.07 30.65
N GLU A 830 36.54 26.39 30.62
CA GLU A 830 36.48 27.22 31.83
C GLU A 830 35.10 27.18 32.50
N ILE A 831 34.04 26.92 31.73
CA ILE A 831 32.68 26.78 32.26
C ILE A 831 32.44 25.36 32.78
N GLU A 832 33.10 24.36 32.19
CA GLU A 832 33.05 22.96 32.63
C GLU A 832 34.24 22.65 33.55
N ASP A 833 34.09 22.93 34.85
CA ASP A 833 35.08 22.79 35.96
C ASP A 833 35.71 21.37 36.16
N ASN A 834 35.58 20.46 35.20
CA ASN A 834 36.06 19.07 35.27
C ASN A 834 37.37 18.84 34.50
N ALA A 835 38.49 19.01 35.20
CA ALA A 835 39.82 18.68 34.69
C ALA A 835 39.99 17.20 34.28
N GLU A 836 39.30 16.27 34.95
CA GLU A 836 39.41 14.81 34.71
C GLU A 836 38.92 14.36 33.32
N ARG A 837 38.12 15.16 32.61
CA ARG A 837 37.59 14.80 31.29
C ARG A 837 38.44 15.25 30.11
N ARG A 838 39.45 16.11 30.31
CA ARG A 838 40.39 16.51 29.24
C ARG A 838 41.10 15.29 28.62
N ASP A 839 41.37 14.26 29.42
CA ASP A 839 42.05 13.04 28.97
C ASP A 839 41.14 12.02 28.30
N ALA A 840 39.82 12.11 28.52
CA ALA A 840 38.83 11.21 27.94
C ALA A 840 38.44 11.59 26.51
N MET A 841 38.53 12.88 26.13
CA MET A 841 38.33 13.35 24.75
C MET A 841 39.56 13.04 23.88
N LYS A 842 39.92 11.76 23.73
CA LYS A 842 40.84 11.34 22.68
C LYS A 842 40.21 11.66 21.32
N HIS A 843 40.99 12.28 20.44
CA HIS A 843 40.54 12.64 19.09
C HIS A 843 39.82 11.46 18.44
N PRO A 844 38.56 11.63 17.99
CA PRO A 844 37.83 10.56 17.32
C PRO A 844 38.66 10.13 16.11
N SER A 845 39.21 8.92 16.16
CA SER A 845 39.98 8.37 15.05
C SER A 845 39.00 8.26 13.88
N VAL A 846 39.17 9.10 12.87
CA VAL A 846 38.34 9.09 11.67
C VAL A 846 38.63 7.78 10.94
N GLU A 847 37.78 6.77 11.13
CA GLU A 847 37.93 5.47 10.49
C GLU A 847 37.82 5.68 8.96
N GLN A 848 38.96 5.57 8.26
CA GLN A 848 39.13 5.80 6.82
C GLN A 848 38.48 4.70 5.94
N LYS A 849 37.35 4.13 6.34
CA LYS A 849 36.60 3.29 5.40
C LYS A 849 35.99 4.20 4.35
N GLY A 850 36.46 4.06 3.10
CA GLY A 850 35.95 4.80 1.95
C GLY A 850 34.45 4.55 1.78
N PHE A 851 33.63 5.37 2.43
CA PHE A 851 32.18 5.23 2.55
C PHE A 851 31.55 4.98 1.19
N LEU A 852 31.95 5.76 0.18
CA LEU A 852 31.45 5.58 -1.19
C LEU A 852 31.86 4.25 -1.83
N ARG A 853 33.07 3.73 -1.61
CA ARG A 853 33.53 2.50 -2.26
C ARG A 853 32.69 1.31 -1.79
N SER A 854 32.40 1.23 -0.50
CA SER A 854 31.55 0.18 0.07
C SER A 854 30.13 0.22 -0.51
N HIS A 855 29.53 1.42 -0.59
CA HIS A 855 28.17 1.59 -1.11
C HIS A 855 28.09 1.37 -2.63
N THR A 856 29.14 1.69 -3.38
CA THR A 856 29.18 1.38 -4.83
C THR A 856 29.24 -0.12 -5.10
N VAL A 857 29.99 -0.88 -4.29
CA VAL A 857 30.04 -2.34 -4.45
C VAL A 857 28.70 -2.96 -4.06
N LEU A 858 28.12 -2.55 -2.93
CA LEU A 858 26.79 -2.99 -2.52
C LEU A 858 25.73 -2.67 -3.58
N TYR A 859 25.77 -1.48 -4.17
CA TYR A 859 24.89 -1.08 -5.25
C TYR A 859 25.04 -1.97 -6.50
N LEU A 860 26.28 -2.25 -6.94
CA LEU A 860 26.52 -3.12 -8.09
C LEU A 860 26.05 -4.56 -7.83
N VAL A 861 26.33 -5.12 -6.65
CA VAL A 861 25.84 -6.45 -6.25
C VAL A 861 24.31 -6.47 -6.26
N ALA A 862 23.69 -5.44 -5.70
CA ALA A 862 22.25 -5.36 -5.62
C ALA A 862 21.58 -5.17 -7.00
N LEU A 863 22.22 -4.44 -7.92
CA LEU A 863 21.80 -4.29 -9.31
C LEU A 863 21.95 -5.59 -10.10
N MET A 864 23.04 -6.33 -9.90
CA MET A 864 23.24 -7.65 -10.51
C MET A 864 22.20 -8.66 -10.03
N PHE A 865 21.86 -8.64 -8.75
CA PHE A 865 20.78 -9.48 -8.21
C PHE A 865 19.41 -9.07 -8.77
N LEU A 866 19.13 -7.77 -8.91
CA LEU A 866 17.92 -7.29 -9.58
C LEU A 866 17.86 -7.80 -11.04
N ALA A 867 18.98 -7.72 -11.76
CA ALA A 867 19.08 -8.22 -13.13
C ALA A 867 18.83 -9.73 -13.20
N GLY A 868 19.42 -10.51 -12.29
CA GLY A 868 19.20 -11.96 -12.21
C GLY A 868 17.75 -12.32 -11.94
N LEU A 869 17.09 -11.64 -10.99
CA LEU A 869 15.67 -11.84 -10.72
C LEU A 869 14.80 -11.44 -11.91
N ALA A 870 15.10 -10.31 -12.54
CA ALA A 870 14.36 -9.83 -13.71
C ALA A 870 14.51 -10.80 -14.89
N LEU A 871 15.70 -11.35 -15.11
CA LEU A 871 15.97 -12.37 -16.14
C LEU A 871 15.28 -13.70 -15.86
N SER A 872 15.18 -14.10 -14.59
CA SER A 872 14.51 -15.36 -14.22
C SER A 872 13.03 -15.40 -14.65
N GLN A 873 12.38 -14.24 -14.81
CA GLN A 873 10.99 -14.15 -15.26
C GLN A 873 10.80 -14.60 -16.73
N PHE A 874 11.86 -14.60 -17.53
CA PHE A 874 11.81 -15.01 -18.94
C PHE A 874 11.95 -16.52 -19.12
N VAL A 875 12.40 -17.25 -18.09
CA VAL A 875 12.63 -18.69 -18.19
C VAL A 875 11.31 -19.46 -18.35
N PRO A 876 10.25 -19.23 -17.53
CA PRO A 876 9.02 -19.99 -17.66
C PRO A 876 8.33 -19.83 -19.02
N PRO A 877 8.19 -18.62 -19.62
CA PRO A 877 7.62 -18.48 -20.97
C PRO A 877 8.39 -19.24 -22.04
N LEU A 878 9.73 -19.17 -22.02
CA LEU A 878 10.58 -19.85 -22.99
C LEU A 878 10.46 -21.37 -22.88
N LEU A 879 10.39 -21.90 -21.65
CA LEU A 879 10.17 -23.33 -21.42
C LEU A 879 8.77 -23.77 -21.85
N SER A 880 7.73 -23.00 -21.46
CA SER A 880 6.34 -23.30 -21.82
C SER A 880 6.15 -23.44 -23.32
N MET A 881 6.82 -22.61 -24.11
CA MET A 881 6.72 -22.70 -25.56
C MET A 881 7.26 -24.01 -26.14
N GLN A 882 8.43 -24.48 -25.67
CA GLN A 882 9.02 -25.73 -26.16
C GLN A 882 8.10 -26.93 -25.89
N TYR A 883 7.38 -26.89 -24.77
CA TYR A 883 6.40 -27.91 -24.43
C TYR A 883 5.12 -27.79 -25.27
N SER A 884 4.62 -26.59 -25.49
CA SER A 884 3.40 -26.38 -26.28
C SER A 884 3.55 -26.82 -27.74
N GLU A 885 4.73 -26.63 -28.35
CA GLU A 885 5.02 -27.12 -29.71
C GLU A 885 4.94 -28.65 -29.78
N LYS A 886 5.57 -29.33 -28.81
CA LYS A 886 5.53 -30.81 -28.73
C LYS A 886 4.12 -31.32 -28.47
N ALA A 887 3.38 -30.68 -27.55
CA ALA A 887 2.00 -31.04 -27.24
C ALA A 887 1.09 -30.87 -28.47
N ALA A 888 1.21 -29.75 -29.20
CA ALA A 888 0.44 -29.50 -30.40
C ALA A 888 0.71 -30.52 -31.50
N ARG A 889 1.98 -30.90 -31.72
CA ARG A 889 2.34 -31.98 -32.67
C ARG A 889 1.81 -33.34 -32.24
N LEU A 890 1.87 -33.67 -30.95
CA LEU A 890 1.34 -34.94 -30.43
C LEU A 890 -0.19 -35.02 -30.58
N VAL A 891 -0.90 -33.92 -30.28
CA VAL A 891 -2.35 -33.84 -30.50
C VAL A 891 -2.69 -33.96 -31.99
N MET A 892 -1.90 -33.32 -32.87
CA MET A 892 -2.12 -33.44 -34.32
C MET A 892 -1.89 -34.88 -34.80
N ALA A 893 -0.79 -35.52 -34.42
CA ALA A 893 -0.48 -36.90 -34.78
C ALA A 893 -1.53 -37.89 -34.26
N SER A 894 -1.97 -37.75 -33.00
CA SER A 894 -3.07 -38.55 -32.43
C SER A 894 -4.37 -38.39 -33.23
N ASN A 895 -4.70 -37.16 -33.64
CA ASN A 895 -5.88 -36.90 -34.45
C ASN A 895 -5.74 -37.43 -35.88
N GLU A 896 -4.56 -37.33 -36.51
CA GLU A 896 -4.27 -37.92 -37.82
C GLU A 896 -4.46 -39.44 -37.80
N ARG A 897 -3.95 -40.14 -36.78
CA ARG A 897 -4.21 -41.58 -36.60
C ARG A 897 -5.69 -41.89 -36.59
N ARG A 898 -6.49 -41.17 -35.78
CA ARG A 898 -7.94 -41.37 -35.74
C ARG A 898 -8.62 -41.16 -37.09
N TYR A 899 -8.16 -40.17 -37.85
CA TYR A 899 -8.72 -39.88 -39.16
C TYR A 899 -8.42 -41.00 -40.15
N HIS A 900 -7.16 -41.42 -40.27
CA HIS A 900 -6.77 -42.50 -41.18
C HIS A 900 -7.42 -43.83 -40.79
N PHE A 901 -7.45 -44.14 -39.48
CA PHE A 901 -8.18 -45.28 -38.94
C PHE A 901 -9.66 -45.31 -39.39
N GLN A 902 -10.39 -44.20 -39.22
CA GLN A 902 -11.79 -44.14 -39.66
C GLN A 902 -11.95 -44.15 -41.18
N ALA A 903 -11.02 -43.55 -41.91
CA ALA A 903 -11.03 -43.59 -43.36
C ALA A 903 -10.84 -45.03 -43.88
N VAL A 904 -9.93 -45.81 -43.26
CA VAL A 904 -9.75 -47.24 -43.53
C VAL A 904 -11.06 -48.00 -43.27
N LEU A 905 -11.72 -47.76 -42.14
CA LEU A 905 -12.98 -48.43 -41.82
C LEU A 905 -14.10 -48.06 -42.81
N TYR A 906 -14.28 -46.77 -43.12
CA TYR A 906 -15.22 -46.31 -44.14
C TYR A 906 -14.97 -46.97 -45.50
N LEU A 907 -13.73 -46.96 -45.98
CA LEU A 907 -13.35 -47.58 -47.24
C LEU A 907 -13.53 -49.10 -47.24
N SER A 908 -13.34 -49.75 -46.10
CA SER A 908 -13.61 -51.18 -45.93
C SER A 908 -15.10 -51.51 -46.03
N HIS A 909 -16.00 -50.57 -45.72
CA HIS A 909 -17.44 -50.70 -45.98
C HIS A 909 -17.82 -50.38 -47.44
N GLU A 910 -17.07 -49.53 -48.12
CA GLU A 910 -17.28 -49.24 -49.55
C GLU A 910 -16.90 -50.42 -50.45
N LEU A 911 -15.90 -51.22 -50.04
CA LEU A 911 -15.35 -52.30 -50.84
C LEU A 911 -16.37 -53.43 -51.13
N PRO A 912 -17.15 -53.95 -50.15
CA PRO A 912 -18.24 -54.89 -50.39
C PRO A 912 -19.40 -54.35 -51.22
N ALA A 913 -19.62 -53.04 -51.18
CA ALA A 913 -20.75 -52.44 -51.86
C ALA A 913 -20.55 -52.34 -53.38
N GLN A 914 -19.31 -52.35 -53.85
CA GLN A 914 -18.93 -52.36 -55.27
C GLN A 914 -19.69 -51.35 -56.13
N ASP A 915 -19.93 -50.16 -55.58
CA ASP A 915 -20.70 -49.11 -56.24
C ASP A 915 -19.87 -48.42 -57.34
N ALA A 916 -19.85 -49.04 -58.53
CA ALA A 916 -19.16 -48.54 -59.72
C ALA A 916 -19.69 -47.18 -60.21
N THR A 917 -20.78 -46.69 -59.62
CA THR A 917 -21.42 -45.42 -59.96
C THR A 917 -20.75 -44.24 -59.26
N ILE A 918 -20.10 -44.51 -58.12
CA ILE A 918 -19.43 -43.54 -57.27
C ILE A 918 -17.93 -43.60 -57.50
N TRP A 919 -17.39 -44.81 -57.46
CA TRP A 919 -15.96 -45.12 -57.50
C TRP A 919 -15.54 -45.68 -58.86
N GLY A 920 -14.36 -45.30 -59.32
CA GLY A 920 -13.70 -45.95 -60.45
C GLY A 920 -13.33 -47.40 -60.15
N GLN A 921 -13.10 -48.19 -61.21
CA GLN A 921 -12.61 -49.55 -61.06
C GLN A 921 -11.27 -49.52 -60.30
N TYR A 922 -11.21 -50.17 -59.15
CA TYR A 922 -10.08 -50.20 -58.21
C TYR A 922 -9.83 -48.94 -57.36
N GLU A 923 -10.61 -47.86 -57.52
CA GLU A 923 -10.35 -46.60 -56.79
C GLU A 923 -10.49 -46.77 -55.27
N VAL A 924 -11.45 -47.58 -54.80
CA VAL A 924 -11.64 -47.89 -53.37
C VAL A 924 -10.43 -48.63 -52.81
N GLN A 925 -9.91 -49.63 -53.52
CA GLN A 925 -8.73 -50.40 -53.14
C GLN A 925 -7.48 -49.52 -53.07
N ASP A 926 -7.29 -48.64 -54.05
CA ASP A 926 -6.15 -47.71 -54.10
C ASP A 926 -6.21 -46.73 -52.93
N GLN A 927 -7.39 -46.15 -52.66
CA GLN A 927 -7.58 -45.27 -51.50
C GLN A 927 -7.40 -46.03 -50.18
N LEU A 928 -7.89 -47.26 -50.07
CA LEU A 928 -7.76 -48.07 -48.86
C LEU A 928 -6.27 -48.37 -48.59
N THR A 929 -5.53 -48.79 -49.61
CA THR A 929 -4.08 -49.02 -49.55
C THR A 929 -3.34 -47.76 -49.10
N LEU A 930 -3.66 -46.60 -49.70
CA LEU A 930 -3.08 -45.32 -49.34
C LEU A 930 -3.32 -44.96 -47.87
N ARG A 931 -4.53 -45.22 -47.34
CA ARG A 931 -4.87 -44.90 -45.95
C ARG A 931 -4.26 -45.89 -44.95
N ILE A 932 -4.11 -47.16 -45.32
CA ILE A 932 -3.38 -48.16 -44.51
C ILE A 932 -1.92 -47.73 -44.37
N HIS A 933 -1.23 -47.41 -45.46
CA HIS A 933 0.17 -46.94 -45.39
C HIS A 933 0.32 -45.64 -44.60
N ALA A 934 -0.59 -44.68 -44.77
CA ALA A 934 -0.57 -43.46 -43.97
C ALA A 934 -0.81 -43.73 -42.47
N LEU A 935 -1.58 -44.78 -42.13
CA LEU A 935 -1.78 -45.20 -40.75
C LEU A 935 -0.53 -45.89 -40.19
N GLU A 936 0.10 -46.78 -40.98
CA GLU A 936 1.39 -47.44 -40.66
C GLU A 936 2.49 -46.42 -40.35
N ASP A 937 2.62 -45.37 -41.16
CA ASP A 937 3.62 -44.30 -40.96
C ASP A 937 3.40 -43.52 -39.64
N LEU A 938 2.18 -43.55 -39.10
CA LEU A 938 1.81 -42.81 -37.90
C LEU A 938 1.95 -43.63 -36.60
N VAL A 939 2.20 -44.93 -36.68
CA VAL A 939 2.43 -45.84 -35.55
C VAL A 939 3.70 -45.43 -34.77
N LEU A 940 3.60 -45.08 -33.47
CA LEU A 940 4.73 -44.76 -32.58
C LEU A 940 4.65 -45.54 -31.25
N SER A 941 5.64 -46.39 -31.00
CA SER A 941 5.62 -47.51 -30.03
C SER A 941 4.78 -47.31 -28.74
N GLY A 942 3.93 -48.30 -28.40
CA GLY A 942 3.37 -48.51 -27.05
C GLY A 942 1.85 -48.61 -26.96
N ILE A 943 1.11 -47.68 -27.58
CA ILE A 943 -0.36 -47.75 -27.77
C ILE A 943 -0.73 -48.47 -29.08
N ASP A 944 0.29 -48.72 -29.88
CA ASP A 944 0.17 -49.16 -31.25
C ASP A 944 -0.20 -50.62 -31.44
N ASN A 945 -0.07 -51.49 -30.42
CA ASN A 945 -0.35 -52.91 -30.64
C ASN A 945 -1.79 -53.13 -31.16
N MET A 946 -2.75 -52.30 -30.75
CA MET A 946 -4.12 -52.35 -31.30
C MET A 946 -4.20 -51.76 -32.71
N LEU A 947 -3.41 -50.73 -33.03
CA LEU A 947 -3.31 -50.17 -34.38
C LEU A 947 -2.64 -51.15 -35.35
N ASP A 948 -1.58 -51.83 -34.92
CA ASP A 948 -0.86 -52.84 -35.70
C ASP A 948 -1.78 -54.02 -36.02
N VAL A 949 -2.52 -54.52 -35.02
CA VAL A 949 -3.53 -55.57 -35.22
C VAL A 949 -4.65 -55.07 -36.15
N PHE A 950 -5.10 -53.82 -36.00
CA PHE A 950 -6.08 -53.24 -36.93
C PHE A 950 -5.55 -53.16 -38.37
N ILE A 951 -4.31 -52.71 -38.56
CA ILE A 951 -3.62 -52.61 -39.85
C ILE A 951 -3.47 -54.00 -40.48
N GLU A 952 -3.11 -55.01 -39.69
CA GLU A 952 -3.00 -56.40 -40.13
C GLU A 952 -4.34 -56.91 -40.69
N HIS A 953 -5.44 -56.73 -39.95
CA HIS A 953 -6.78 -57.11 -40.42
C HIS A 953 -7.26 -56.28 -41.61
N ALA A 954 -6.96 -54.98 -41.65
CA ALA A 954 -7.29 -54.14 -42.80
C ALA A 954 -6.57 -54.59 -44.07
N THR A 955 -5.30 -54.99 -43.94
CA THR A 955 -4.48 -55.51 -45.03
C THR A 955 -4.94 -56.89 -45.48
N ALA A 956 -5.28 -57.77 -44.54
CA ALA A 956 -5.88 -59.08 -44.83
C ALA A 956 -7.21 -58.93 -45.59
N PHE A 957 -8.08 -58.02 -45.14
CA PHE A 957 -9.36 -57.73 -45.79
C PHE A 957 -9.16 -57.20 -47.22
N LEU A 958 -8.22 -56.28 -47.42
CA LEU A 958 -7.88 -55.70 -48.73
C LEU A 958 -7.40 -56.77 -49.73
N VAL A 959 -6.59 -57.73 -49.28
CA VAL A 959 -6.03 -58.80 -50.14
C VAL A 959 -7.00 -59.98 -50.33
N SER A 960 -8.00 -60.12 -49.45
CA SER A 960 -8.98 -61.20 -49.52
C SER A 960 -9.79 -61.17 -50.82
N SER A 961 -10.20 -62.33 -51.33
CA SER A 961 -11.11 -62.40 -52.47
C SER A 961 -12.59 -62.24 -52.08
N ASP A 962 -12.90 -62.30 -50.77
CA ASP A 962 -14.25 -62.25 -50.21
C ASP A 962 -14.49 -60.92 -49.51
N HIS A 963 -14.82 -59.89 -50.30
CA HIS A 963 -15.21 -58.58 -49.81
C HIS A 963 -16.70 -58.57 -49.46
N THR A 964 -17.14 -59.35 -48.47
CA THR A 964 -18.51 -59.31 -47.97
C THR A 964 -18.60 -58.59 -46.63
N TYR A 965 -19.78 -58.03 -46.32
CA TYR A 965 -20.05 -57.42 -45.00
C TYR A 965 -19.92 -58.41 -43.83
N ASN A 966 -19.95 -59.71 -44.11
CA ASN A 966 -19.79 -60.78 -43.14
C ASN A 966 -18.33 -61.26 -43.00
N SER A 967 -17.39 -60.61 -43.68
CA SER A 967 -15.96 -60.95 -43.56
C SER A 967 -15.50 -60.84 -42.09
N PRO A 968 -14.80 -61.84 -41.56
CA PRO A 968 -14.35 -61.84 -40.17
C PRO A 968 -13.41 -60.66 -39.87
N ASP A 969 -12.59 -60.25 -40.84
CA ASP A 969 -11.66 -59.13 -40.69
C ASP A 969 -12.41 -57.79 -40.57
N LEU A 970 -13.43 -57.56 -41.40
CA LEU A 970 -14.26 -56.35 -41.32
C LEU A 970 -15.05 -56.30 -40.01
N TYR A 971 -15.63 -57.43 -39.58
CA TYR A 971 -16.33 -57.53 -38.30
C TYR A 971 -15.39 -57.26 -37.11
N PHE A 972 -14.17 -57.79 -37.15
CA PHE A 972 -13.16 -57.53 -36.13
C PHE A 972 -12.79 -56.03 -36.09
N MET A 973 -12.53 -55.42 -37.24
CA MET A 973 -12.22 -53.99 -37.36
C MET A 973 -13.34 -53.10 -36.79
N GLN A 974 -14.61 -53.43 -37.03
CA GLN A 974 -15.76 -52.71 -36.48
C GLN A 974 -15.84 -52.81 -34.96
N ASN A 975 -15.63 -54.02 -34.40
CA ASN A 975 -15.66 -54.21 -32.94
C ASN A 975 -14.52 -53.45 -32.25
N LEU A 976 -13.37 -53.30 -32.91
CA LEU A 976 -12.24 -52.55 -32.38
C LEU A 976 -12.45 -51.02 -32.47
N GLU A 977 -13.44 -50.54 -33.24
CA GLU A 977 -13.61 -49.12 -33.51
C GLU A 977 -13.85 -48.29 -32.25
N SER A 978 -14.78 -48.73 -31.39
CA SER A 978 -15.10 -48.00 -30.16
C SER A 978 -13.89 -47.91 -29.23
N ASP A 979 -13.14 -49.00 -29.10
CA ASP A 979 -12.03 -49.12 -28.16
C ASP A 979 -10.85 -48.27 -28.61
N LEU A 980 -10.53 -48.30 -29.91
CA LEU A 980 -9.45 -47.50 -30.47
C LEU A 980 -9.80 -46.00 -30.47
N ALA A 981 -11.05 -45.66 -30.80
CA ALA A 981 -11.52 -44.28 -30.77
C ALA A 981 -11.49 -43.68 -29.36
N GLU A 982 -11.94 -44.43 -28.35
CA GLU A 982 -11.95 -43.98 -26.96
C GLU A 982 -10.55 -43.99 -26.33
N GLY A 983 -9.72 -44.99 -26.66
CA GLY A 983 -8.32 -45.06 -26.23
C GLY A 983 -7.54 -43.85 -26.73
N LEU A 984 -7.60 -43.56 -28.03
CA LEU A 984 -6.98 -42.36 -28.58
C LEU A 984 -7.58 -41.11 -27.93
N ARG A 985 -8.91 -41.00 -27.76
CA ARG A 985 -9.55 -39.82 -27.15
C ARG A 985 -9.03 -39.55 -25.75
N THR A 986 -8.80 -40.60 -24.98
CA THR A 986 -8.19 -40.54 -23.66
C THR A 986 -6.78 -39.95 -23.75
N VAL A 987 -5.98 -40.35 -24.73
CA VAL A 987 -4.64 -39.76 -24.97
C VAL A 987 -4.71 -38.26 -25.20
N ASP A 988 -5.62 -37.76 -26.05
CA ASP A 988 -5.76 -36.30 -26.25
C ASP A 988 -6.14 -35.59 -24.96
N ASN A 989 -7.13 -36.11 -24.23
CA ASN A 989 -7.57 -35.54 -22.96
C ASN A 989 -6.43 -35.47 -21.94
N VAL A 990 -5.61 -36.52 -21.86
CA VAL A 990 -4.42 -36.57 -21.01
C VAL A 990 -3.39 -35.53 -21.44
N ILE A 991 -3.09 -35.40 -22.74
CA ILE A 991 -2.13 -34.39 -23.24
C ILE A 991 -2.59 -32.97 -22.92
N ILE A 992 -3.87 -32.66 -23.14
CA ILE A 992 -4.45 -31.35 -22.83
C ILE A 992 -4.40 -31.09 -21.33
N GLN A 993 -4.76 -32.08 -20.51
CA GLN A 993 -4.75 -31.94 -19.07
C GLN A 993 -3.33 -31.69 -18.55
N ILE A 994 -2.34 -32.46 -19.02
CA ILE A 994 -0.93 -32.24 -18.70
C ILE A 994 -0.51 -30.81 -19.07
N GLU A 995 -0.94 -30.31 -20.22
CA GLU A 995 -0.54 -28.98 -20.65
C GLU A 995 -1.28 -27.85 -19.94
N ARG A 996 -2.55 -28.05 -19.55
CA ARG A 996 -3.27 -27.12 -18.66
C ARG A 996 -2.61 -27.06 -17.28
N ASP A 997 -2.30 -28.21 -16.69
CA ASP A 997 -1.65 -28.29 -15.38
C ASP A 997 -0.26 -27.66 -15.42
N ARG A 998 0.49 -27.90 -16.49
CA ARG A 998 1.81 -27.28 -16.70
C ARG A 998 1.72 -25.77 -16.91
N SER A 999 0.80 -25.29 -17.76
CA SER A 999 0.57 -23.87 -17.96
C SER A 999 0.19 -23.18 -16.65
N ALA A 1000 -0.72 -23.79 -15.86
CA ALA A 1000 -1.09 -23.30 -14.54
C ALA A 1000 0.12 -23.21 -13.59
N ASN A 1001 0.98 -24.23 -13.58
CA ASN A 1001 2.22 -24.22 -12.80
C ASN A 1001 3.19 -23.11 -13.24
N PHE A 1002 3.35 -22.88 -14.55
CA PHE A 1002 4.20 -21.80 -15.05
C PHE A 1002 3.65 -20.41 -14.71
N ILE A 1003 2.32 -20.22 -14.77
CA ILE A 1003 1.67 -18.98 -14.34
C ILE A 1003 1.92 -18.72 -12.85
N GLN A 1004 1.81 -19.75 -12.01
CA GLN A 1004 2.10 -19.62 -10.58
C GLN A 1004 3.57 -19.27 -10.33
N ILE A 1005 4.52 -19.99 -10.95
CA ILE A 1005 5.95 -19.72 -10.84
C ILE A 1005 6.27 -18.30 -11.31
N GLY A 1006 5.75 -17.89 -12.47
CA GLY A 1006 5.93 -16.54 -13.01
C GLY A 1006 5.39 -15.46 -12.08
N THR A 1007 4.24 -15.70 -11.45
CA THR A 1007 3.62 -14.76 -10.49
C THR A 1007 4.44 -14.63 -9.21
N VAL A 1008 5.00 -15.73 -8.69
CA VAL A 1008 5.89 -15.71 -7.52
C VAL A 1008 7.19 -14.96 -7.86
N LEU A 1009 7.84 -15.27 -8.99
CA LEU A 1009 9.06 -14.58 -9.42
C LEU A 1009 8.83 -13.08 -9.65
N PHE A 1010 7.68 -12.71 -10.20
CA PHE A 1010 7.28 -11.32 -10.36
C PHE A 1010 7.12 -10.60 -9.02
N SER A 1011 6.43 -11.23 -8.08
CA SER A 1011 6.21 -10.68 -6.73
C SER A 1011 7.53 -10.48 -5.98
N VAL A 1012 8.42 -11.47 -6.02
CA VAL A 1012 9.76 -11.38 -5.41
C VAL A 1012 10.59 -10.27 -6.07
N CYS A 1013 10.55 -10.16 -7.39
CA CYS A 1013 11.26 -9.10 -8.11
C CYS A 1013 10.75 -7.71 -7.75
N ILE A 1014 9.44 -7.51 -7.59
CA ILE A 1014 8.88 -6.21 -7.15
C ILE A 1014 9.28 -5.91 -5.71
N ALA A 1015 9.13 -6.87 -4.80
CA ALA A 1015 9.50 -6.69 -3.40
C ALA A 1015 10.98 -6.32 -3.27
N TYR A 1016 11.85 -7.03 -4.00
CA TYR A 1016 13.27 -6.73 -4.05
C TYR A 1016 13.56 -5.36 -4.68
N PHE A 1017 12.86 -4.99 -5.77
CA PHE A 1017 13.01 -3.68 -6.40
C PHE A 1017 12.66 -2.53 -5.45
N VAL A 1018 11.56 -2.66 -4.69
CA VAL A 1018 11.17 -1.68 -3.68
C VAL A 1018 12.19 -1.62 -2.53
N ALA A 1019 12.64 -2.77 -2.03
CA ALA A 1019 13.66 -2.85 -1.00
C ALA A 1019 14.98 -2.22 -1.48
N PHE A 1020 15.40 -2.50 -2.71
CA PHE A 1020 16.59 -1.91 -3.34
C PHE A 1020 16.47 -0.38 -3.45
N TYR A 1021 15.30 0.13 -3.86
CA TYR A 1021 15.06 1.56 -3.94
C TYR A 1021 15.16 2.23 -2.56
N ILE A 1022 14.54 1.66 -1.53
CA ILE A 1022 14.51 2.24 -0.18
C ILE A 1022 15.87 2.10 0.52
N LEU A 1023 16.45 0.91 0.52
CA LEU A 1023 17.65 0.61 1.30
C LEU A 1023 18.93 1.07 0.62
N VAL A 1024 19.02 0.99 -0.71
CA VAL A 1024 20.26 1.36 -1.41
C VAL A 1024 20.13 2.77 -1.96
N PHE A 1025 19.12 3.02 -2.76
CA PHE A 1025 19.07 4.26 -3.54
C PHE A 1025 18.74 5.49 -2.70
N TYR A 1026 17.70 5.41 -1.86
CA TYR A 1026 17.32 6.52 -0.98
C TYR A 1026 18.43 6.85 0.03
N LEU A 1027 19.10 5.84 0.60
CA LEU A 1027 20.23 6.05 1.50
C LEU A 1027 21.40 6.76 0.80
N ILE A 1028 21.78 6.32 -0.41
CA ILE A 1028 22.88 6.95 -1.17
C ILE A 1028 22.56 8.41 -1.51
N ILE A 1029 21.36 8.72 -1.99
CA ILE A 1029 20.98 10.13 -2.28
C ILE A 1029 20.97 10.95 -0.99
N SER A 1030 20.37 10.41 0.08
CA SER A 1030 20.26 11.12 1.35
C SER A 1030 21.65 11.46 1.90
N ALA A 1031 22.58 10.49 1.86
CA ALA A 1031 23.98 10.71 2.23
C ALA A 1031 24.66 11.75 1.33
N ALA A 1032 24.50 11.67 0.00
CA ALA A 1032 25.08 12.64 -0.93
C ALA A 1032 24.53 14.06 -0.73
N ARG A 1033 23.22 14.18 -0.46
CA ARG A 1033 22.56 15.45 -0.18
C ARG A 1033 23.06 16.07 1.13
N THR A 1034 23.21 15.25 2.16
CA THR A 1034 23.72 15.68 3.48
C THR A 1034 25.17 16.14 3.37
N GLN A 1035 26.03 15.37 2.68
CA GLN A 1035 27.42 15.76 2.43
C GLN A 1035 27.51 17.08 1.65
N MET A 1036 26.70 17.26 0.60
CA MET A 1036 26.71 18.50 -0.17
C MET A 1036 26.21 19.68 0.66
N ALA A 1037 25.18 19.50 1.48
CA ALA A 1037 24.70 20.52 2.41
C ALA A 1037 25.79 20.92 3.42
N MET A 1038 26.58 19.98 3.92
CA MET A 1038 27.69 20.26 4.82
C MET A 1038 28.83 21.02 4.16
N ILE A 1039 29.19 20.67 2.93
CA ILE A 1039 30.19 21.42 2.15
C ILE A 1039 29.74 22.88 2.01
N VAL A 1040 28.45 23.11 1.74
CA VAL A 1040 27.86 24.45 1.66
C VAL A 1040 27.98 25.18 3.00
N THR A 1041 27.66 24.52 4.12
CA THR A 1041 27.77 25.09 5.47
C THR A 1041 29.21 25.49 5.80
N VAL A 1042 30.18 24.61 5.54
CA VAL A 1042 31.61 24.88 5.77
C VAL A 1042 32.11 26.02 4.89
N LEU A 1043 31.64 26.12 3.64
CA LEU A 1043 31.98 27.24 2.77
C LEU A 1043 31.53 28.59 3.37
N PHE A 1044 30.40 28.60 4.08
CA PHE A 1044 29.89 29.81 4.74
C PHE A 1044 30.55 30.12 6.08
N TRP A 1045 31.24 29.16 6.71
CA TRP A 1045 32.00 29.44 7.92
C TRP A 1045 33.30 30.20 7.69
N ILE A 1046 33.77 30.27 6.44
CA ILE A 1046 34.94 31.09 6.12
C ILE A 1046 34.60 32.54 6.43
N PRO A 1047 35.34 33.22 7.32
CA PRO A 1047 35.08 34.63 7.62
C PRO A 1047 35.07 35.45 6.33
N ASN A 1048 34.12 36.38 6.19
CA ASN A 1048 33.97 37.16 4.97
C ASN A 1048 35.27 37.89 4.57
N GLU A 1049 36.07 38.32 5.54
CA GLU A 1049 37.40 38.92 5.32
C GLU A 1049 38.36 37.98 4.57
N VAL A 1050 38.34 36.69 4.93
CA VAL A 1050 39.17 35.64 4.32
C VAL A 1050 38.62 35.28 2.94
N ALA A 1051 37.30 35.16 2.82
CA ALA A 1051 36.63 34.90 1.55
C ALA A 1051 36.87 36.02 0.52
N LEU A 1052 36.97 37.28 0.96
CA LEU A 1052 37.28 38.44 0.11
C LEU A 1052 38.76 38.52 -0.32
N LYS A 1053 39.69 37.97 0.48
CA LYS A 1053 41.12 37.94 0.12
C LYS A 1053 41.45 36.89 -0.95
N SER A 1054 40.69 35.80 -1.00
CA SER A 1054 40.90 34.75 -2.00
C SER A 1054 40.05 34.99 -3.24
N ALA A 1055 40.69 35.47 -4.31
CA ALA A 1055 40.04 35.72 -5.60
C ALA A 1055 39.30 34.48 -6.14
N GLU A 1056 39.82 33.28 -5.86
CA GLU A 1056 39.18 32.03 -6.30
C GLU A 1056 37.90 31.70 -5.53
N ILE A 1057 37.91 31.87 -4.19
CA ILE A 1057 36.71 31.69 -3.37
C ILE A 1057 35.67 32.75 -3.73
N GLN A 1058 36.10 33.98 -3.99
CA GLN A 1058 35.23 35.05 -4.44
C GLN A 1058 34.63 34.76 -5.83
N LYS A 1059 35.44 34.30 -6.79
CA LYS A 1059 34.97 33.85 -8.12
C LYS A 1059 33.94 32.73 -7.97
N TYR A 1060 34.17 31.79 -7.06
CA TYR A 1060 33.24 30.70 -6.76
C TYR A 1060 31.91 31.18 -6.12
N LEU A 1061 31.99 32.05 -5.12
CA LEU A 1061 30.83 32.63 -4.43
C LEU A 1061 29.97 33.51 -5.36
N VAL A 1062 30.60 34.24 -6.28
CA VAL A 1062 29.93 35.15 -7.22
C VAL A 1062 29.32 34.39 -8.39
N SER A 1063 30.06 33.45 -9.00
CA SER A 1063 29.58 32.68 -10.14
C SER A 1063 28.47 31.70 -9.75
N GLY A 1064 28.47 31.21 -8.50
CA GLY A 1064 27.55 30.17 -8.04
C GLY A 1064 27.59 28.89 -8.88
N SER A 1065 28.66 28.72 -9.67
CA SER A 1065 28.84 27.70 -10.70
C SER A 1065 30.29 27.22 -10.66
N VAL A 1066 30.48 25.90 -10.50
CA VAL A 1066 31.81 25.27 -10.54
C VAL A 1066 32.45 25.43 -11.93
N GLU A 1067 31.65 25.53 -12.98
CA GLU A 1067 32.11 25.54 -14.37
C GLU A 1067 32.85 26.84 -14.74
N ALA A 1068 32.47 27.98 -14.13
CA ALA A 1068 33.13 29.26 -14.37
C ALA A 1068 34.55 29.36 -13.77
N THR A 1069 34.97 28.41 -12.92
CA THR A 1069 36.32 28.39 -12.32
C THR A 1069 37.30 27.48 -13.04
N GLU A 1070 36.84 26.53 -13.87
CA GLU A 1070 37.72 25.70 -14.71
C GLU A 1070 38.07 26.38 -16.05
N GLU A 1071 37.23 27.32 -16.52
CA GLU A 1071 37.58 28.35 -17.51
C GLU A 1071 38.31 29.54 -16.85
#